data_AF-A0A1K1LV79-F1
#
_entry.id   AF-A0A1K1LV79-F1
#
_cell.length_a   1.000
_cell.length_b   1.000
_cell.length_c   1.000
_cell.angle_alpha   90.00
_cell.angle_beta   90.00
_cell.angle_gamma   90.00
#
_symmetry.space_group_name_H-M   'P 1'
#
loop_
_entity.id
_entity.type
_entity.pdbx_description
1 polymer ?
#
loop_
_entity_poly.entity_id
_entity_poly.type
_entity_poly.pdbx_seq_one_letter_code
_entity_poly.pdbx_strand_id
1 'polypeptide(L)'
;MSRITDDLRRKYFGKVWEKLSDASFDMGIFLMTHDTHEVCIHKNAMRILGFSDVPTYDELSLALERTEEYAESRSPIMLDYCDVDEDDLTAGAVWLNASHSELDQGNFLLSTQAEIVRAIDASKGGSLVMILHLDGADTNPRELFYCVYSALNALFACLPPDAMIASHSNYDYWVYIPSFEGDPIAEAERLRTAVEKCALTDRTGSVISENHHMTFSAGICCGEGAAVHRMHSASFALFDAAAKGKGSLELFDPEEYERQKSDYGDLRRFSRLLDQDLFTYHFQPIVNAVTGEIFAYEALMRTDPTIGFGPLRVLELAERYDRLYDIELATLNNTLQALSENQGFFEGRKLFINSVTSHILNDEDYLKIAAKYGELLEKTVIELTEHNEIDDNQLATIRSRIKERNMQMAIDDFGTGYANSTNLVRYAPEYVKIDRALIENIDRKPSVQTLVKGIIDFCHSCGYLALAEGVETFEEVRAVIFLGIDLLQGYWVSRPKPVFVNEVAESVKDDIVRINLEAAGKIQKTRKVEDGEKLSLMELALGKYTEISIGSGSVTLTGVTDQLFKMPITIRENAECTLTLHEVSIESDSDVPAIELSEGSRLTLICEGNNLLRLGGILVPEGTVLTLSGSGSLCIDPEAHDCFGIGNDSEKSAGEIYIDTIDLTISTNGERCIGIGGGKKAFVRIGSGCIDVNCSGGICTGIGSIGGDADLFIDSCSFGVNIAAASSTCIGSISGNAVIGIANASVNCESAGSNLCGIGSLSGGRADIDLRSLEIDTVMRGKAILNIGSNGAEANCSFAHTKITLYSEGGEVTGIGDRNGGGDINVSESEIHLAFRTGNGFDIGSAHGNVSLDRIIKDIRMNE
;
A
#
# COMPACT_ATOMS: atom_id res chain seq x y z
N MET A 1 28.01 -44.02 -50.51
CA MET A 1 26.86 -43.49 -49.76
C MET A 1 25.94 -44.67 -49.46
N SER A 2 25.77 -45.00 -48.18
CA SER A 2 24.89 -46.09 -47.74
C SER A 2 23.45 -45.72 -48.11
N ARG A 3 22.58 -46.71 -48.38
CA ARG A 3 21.20 -46.47 -48.83
C ARG A 3 20.28 -45.89 -47.75
N ILE A 4 20.73 -45.79 -46.50
CA ILE A 4 19.90 -45.44 -45.34
C ILE A 4 19.76 -43.92 -45.20
N THR A 5 20.76 -43.13 -45.61
CA THR A 5 20.76 -41.66 -45.50
C THR A 5 19.88 -40.93 -46.54
N ASP A 6 19.69 -41.48 -47.75
CA ASP A 6 18.88 -40.81 -48.78
C ASP A 6 17.36 -40.90 -48.53
N ASP A 7 16.88 -42.00 -47.93
CA ASP A 7 15.47 -42.16 -47.57
C ASP A 7 15.08 -41.30 -46.38
N LEU A 8 15.94 -41.21 -45.34
CA LEU A 8 15.74 -40.31 -44.20
C LEU A 8 15.80 -38.84 -44.64
N ARG A 9 16.80 -38.46 -45.44
CA ARG A 9 16.90 -37.12 -46.06
C ARG A 9 15.61 -36.75 -46.81
N ARG A 10 15.05 -37.67 -47.60
CA ARG A 10 13.78 -37.45 -48.31
C ARG A 10 12.57 -37.39 -47.39
N LYS A 11 12.55 -38.20 -46.31
CA LYS A 11 11.47 -38.26 -45.32
C LYS A 11 11.34 -36.94 -44.55
N TYR A 12 12.45 -36.39 -44.04
CA TYR A 12 12.42 -35.19 -43.18
C TYR A 12 12.53 -33.88 -43.94
N PHE A 13 13.36 -33.80 -44.98
CA PHE A 13 13.60 -32.54 -45.69
C PHE A 13 13.05 -32.52 -47.12
N GLY A 14 12.75 -33.68 -47.72
CA GLY A 14 12.05 -33.79 -49.00
C GLY A 14 12.60 -32.86 -50.10
N LYS A 15 11.70 -32.08 -50.72
CA LYS A 15 12.03 -31.11 -51.78
C LYS A 15 12.81 -29.88 -51.28
N VAL A 16 12.83 -29.62 -49.97
CA VAL A 16 13.56 -28.46 -49.38
C VAL A 16 15.06 -28.67 -49.55
N TRP A 17 15.55 -29.90 -49.39
CA TRP A 17 16.96 -30.22 -49.56
C TRP A 17 17.51 -29.86 -50.94
N GLU A 18 16.75 -30.12 -52.00
CA GLU A 18 17.15 -29.78 -53.38
C GLU A 18 16.95 -28.29 -53.70
N LYS A 19 16.02 -27.61 -53.02
CA LYS A 19 15.78 -26.16 -53.24
C LYS A 19 16.74 -25.26 -52.46
N LEU A 20 17.32 -25.75 -51.36
CA LEU A 20 18.35 -25.01 -50.60
C LEU A 20 19.59 -24.70 -51.45
N SER A 21 19.89 -25.50 -52.48
CA SER A 21 20.97 -25.17 -53.42
C SER A 21 20.67 -23.99 -54.35
N ASP A 22 19.39 -23.65 -54.52
CA ASP A 22 18.90 -22.70 -55.52
C ASP A 22 18.34 -21.40 -54.89
N ALA A 23 18.02 -21.40 -53.59
CA ALA A 23 17.27 -20.31 -52.94
C ALA A 23 18.01 -19.57 -51.80
N SER A 24 19.02 -20.15 -51.14
CA SER A 24 19.77 -19.47 -50.07
C SER A 24 21.12 -20.15 -49.79
N PHE A 25 22.22 -19.39 -49.79
CA PHE A 25 23.56 -19.88 -49.45
C PHE A 25 23.88 -19.79 -47.94
N ASP A 26 23.09 -19.02 -47.20
CA ASP A 26 23.35 -18.67 -45.79
C ASP A 26 22.61 -19.57 -44.80
N MET A 27 21.92 -20.58 -45.31
CA MET A 27 21.25 -21.60 -44.52
C MET A 27 21.58 -22.98 -45.07
N GLY A 28 21.83 -23.91 -44.16
CA GLY A 28 22.02 -25.31 -44.42
C GLY A 28 21.29 -26.16 -43.39
N ILE A 29 21.15 -27.43 -43.72
CA ILE A 29 20.46 -28.42 -42.87
C ILE A 29 21.33 -29.66 -42.74
N PHE A 30 21.17 -30.38 -41.64
CA PHE A 30 21.85 -31.62 -41.36
C PHE A 30 20.94 -32.64 -40.66
N LEU A 31 21.34 -33.89 -40.74
CA LEU A 31 20.78 -35.05 -40.05
C LEU A 31 21.95 -35.85 -39.49
N MET A 32 21.86 -36.27 -38.24
CA MET A 32 22.76 -37.26 -37.65
C MET A 32 21.96 -38.32 -36.90
N THR A 33 22.31 -39.59 -37.07
CA THR A 33 21.66 -40.72 -36.36
C THR A 33 22.52 -41.14 -35.18
N HIS A 34 21.96 -41.24 -33.98
CA HIS A 34 22.71 -41.59 -32.77
C HIS A 34 23.04 -43.08 -32.71
N ASP A 35 22.23 -43.96 -33.30
CA ASP A 35 22.41 -45.41 -33.26
C ASP A 35 23.49 -45.93 -34.24
N THR A 36 23.53 -45.35 -35.44
CA THR A 36 24.34 -45.79 -36.57
C THR A 36 25.48 -44.83 -36.90
N HIS A 37 25.52 -43.67 -36.23
CA HIS A 37 26.54 -42.63 -36.38
C HIS A 37 26.70 -42.16 -37.84
N GLU A 38 25.65 -42.26 -38.66
CA GLU A 38 25.63 -41.72 -40.02
C GLU A 38 25.27 -40.23 -39.99
N VAL A 39 26.00 -39.43 -40.80
CA VAL A 39 25.76 -38.00 -40.97
C VAL A 39 25.35 -37.71 -42.40
N CYS A 40 24.26 -36.98 -42.56
CA CYS A 40 23.86 -36.39 -43.82
C CYS A 40 23.78 -34.88 -43.64
N ILE A 41 24.71 -34.14 -44.24
CA ILE A 41 24.78 -32.69 -44.11
C ILE A 41 24.75 -32.02 -45.49
N HIS A 42 23.96 -30.96 -45.60
CA HIS A 42 23.88 -30.20 -46.84
C HIS A 42 25.17 -29.40 -47.06
N LYS A 43 25.57 -29.20 -48.32
CA LYS A 43 26.80 -28.46 -48.69
C LYS A 43 26.91 -27.07 -48.06
N ASN A 44 25.77 -26.37 -47.89
CA ASN A 44 25.75 -25.06 -47.24
C ASN A 44 26.01 -25.19 -45.73
N ALA A 45 25.47 -26.21 -45.07
CA ALA A 45 25.72 -26.46 -43.64
C ALA A 45 27.18 -26.85 -43.40
N MET A 46 27.77 -27.69 -44.28
CA MET A 46 29.20 -27.98 -44.23
C MET A 46 30.03 -26.72 -44.35
N ARG A 47 29.69 -25.84 -45.30
CA ARG A 47 30.39 -24.57 -45.49
C ARG A 47 30.26 -23.64 -44.29
N ILE A 48 29.05 -23.48 -43.74
CA ILE A 48 28.78 -22.60 -42.58
C ILE A 48 29.54 -23.09 -41.34
N LEU A 49 29.59 -24.41 -41.13
CA LEU A 49 30.31 -25.03 -40.00
C LEU A 49 31.81 -25.26 -40.27
N GLY A 50 32.33 -24.84 -41.43
CA GLY A 50 33.77 -24.90 -41.75
C GLY A 50 34.31 -26.27 -42.19
N PHE A 51 33.45 -27.20 -42.61
CA PHE A 51 33.84 -28.52 -43.10
C PHE A 51 34.14 -28.52 -44.61
N SER A 52 35.27 -29.14 -44.98
CA SER A 52 35.70 -29.30 -46.38
C SER A 52 35.18 -30.60 -47.02
N ASP A 53 34.84 -31.60 -46.21
CA ASP A 53 34.24 -32.87 -46.59
C ASP A 53 33.11 -33.22 -45.60
N VAL A 54 32.32 -34.27 -45.87
CA VAL A 54 31.25 -34.72 -44.96
C VAL A 54 31.87 -35.14 -43.62
N PRO A 55 31.53 -34.47 -42.49
CA PRO A 55 32.10 -34.75 -41.19
C PRO A 55 31.60 -36.09 -40.65
N THR A 56 32.41 -36.68 -39.77
CA THR A 56 31.97 -37.80 -38.93
C THR A 56 30.96 -37.33 -37.88
N TYR A 57 30.22 -38.27 -37.29
CA TYR A 57 29.26 -38.00 -36.21
C TYR A 57 29.91 -37.18 -35.08
N ASP A 58 31.06 -37.62 -34.57
CA ASP A 58 31.75 -36.95 -33.46
C ASP A 58 32.25 -35.53 -33.85
N GLU A 59 32.72 -35.34 -35.09
CA GLU A 59 33.15 -34.03 -35.59
C GLU A 59 31.97 -33.05 -35.70
N LEU A 60 30.81 -33.53 -36.14
CA LEU A 60 29.61 -32.71 -36.23
C LEU A 60 29.04 -32.41 -34.83
N SER A 61 28.93 -33.41 -33.94
CA SER A 61 28.46 -33.19 -32.56
C SER A 61 29.33 -32.18 -31.81
N LEU A 62 30.66 -32.28 -31.93
CA LEU A 62 31.58 -31.31 -31.30
C LEU A 62 31.43 -29.90 -31.89
N ALA A 63 31.13 -29.78 -33.19
CA ALA A 63 30.88 -28.49 -33.82
C ALA A 63 29.55 -27.86 -33.35
N LEU A 64 28.51 -28.67 -33.13
CA LEU A 64 27.22 -28.21 -32.60
C LEU A 64 27.35 -27.77 -31.13
N GLU A 65 28.02 -28.56 -30.28
CA GLU A 65 28.29 -28.20 -28.87
C GLU A 65 29.04 -26.87 -28.76
N ARG A 66 30.08 -26.66 -29.59
CA ARG A 66 30.79 -25.38 -29.62
C ARG A 66 29.88 -24.23 -30.05
N THR A 67 29.01 -24.46 -31.03
CA THR A 67 28.11 -23.42 -31.56
C THR A 67 27.07 -23.01 -30.52
N GLU A 68 26.60 -23.93 -29.67
CA GLU A 68 25.74 -23.63 -28.53
C GLU A 68 26.49 -22.84 -27.44
N GLU A 69 27.73 -23.23 -27.11
CA GLU A 69 28.58 -22.49 -26.16
C GLU A 69 28.83 -21.03 -26.59
N TYR A 70 28.89 -20.78 -27.91
CA TYR A 70 29.02 -19.43 -28.48
C TYR A 70 27.68 -18.71 -28.69
N ALA A 71 26.53 -19.40 -28.65
CA ALA A 71 25.21 -18.78 -28.82
C ALA A 71 24.86 -17.82 -27.65
N GLU A 72 25.41 -18.07 -26.45
CA GLU A 72 25.35 -17.14 -25.32
C GLU A 72 26.24 -15.88 -25.51
N SER A 73 27.13 -15.89 -26.51
CA SER A 73 28.08 -14.81 -26.81
C SER A 73 28.03 -14.36 -28.28
N ARG A 74 26.88 -13.89 -28.77
CA ARG A 74 26.71 -13.27 -30.12
C ARG A 74 27.43 -14.03 -31.26
N SER A 75 27.27 -15.36 -31.33
CA SER A 75 27.81 -16.19 -32.41
C SER A 75 27.30 -15.71 -33.79
N PRO A 76 28.16 -15.66 -34.83
CA PRO A 76 27.75 -15.38 -36.21
C PRO A 76 26.95 -16.53 -36.84
N ILE A 77 27.03 -17.73 -36.26
CA ILE A 77 26.32 -18.94 -36.69
C ILE A 77 25.18 -19.18 -35.71
N MET A 78 23.96 -19.18 -36.25
CA MET A 78 22.75 -19.60 -35.58
C MET A 78 22.50 -21.08 -35.88
N LEU A 79 22.04 -21.80 -34.86
CA LEU A 79 21.79 -23.22 -34.90
C LEU A 79 20.45 -23.48 -34.20
N ASP A 80 19.61 -24.28 -34.83
CA ASP A 80 18.39 -24.83 -34.23
C ASP A 80 18.25 -26.27 -34.68
N TYR A 81 17.97 -27.18 -33.75
CA TYR A 81 17.84 -28.60 -34.05
C TYR A 81 16.88 -29.27 -33.08
N CYS A 82 16.33 -30.39 -33.52
CA CYS A 82 15.45 -31.22 -32.72
C CYS A 82 15.83 -32.68 -32.80
N ASP A 83 15.75 -33.35 -31.66
CA ASP A 83 15.87 -34.80 -31.57
C ASP A 83 14.53 -35.44 -31.93
N VAL A 84 14.59 -36.50 -32.74
CA VAL A 84 13.44 -37.24 -33.23
C VAL A 84 13.50 -38.64 -32.63
N ASP A 85 12.86 -38.79 -31.47
CA ASP A 85 12.89 -40.01 -30.64
C ASP A 85 12.47 -41.29 -31.39
N GLU A 86 11.56 -41.20 -32.37
CA GLU A 86 11.04 -42.37 -33.11
C GLU A 86 12.09 -43.03 -34.02
N ASP A 87 13.10 -42.26 -34.47
CA ASP A 87 14.12 -42.71 -35.43
C ASP A 87 15.55 -42.50 -34.90
N ASP A 88 15.71 -42.23 -33.59
CA ASP A 88 16.98 -42.03 -32.86
C ASP A 88 17.99 -41.13 -33.59
N LEU A 89 17.51 -39.95 -34.02
CA LEU A 89 18.28 -39.02 -34.84
C LEU A 89 18.04 -37.56 -34.44
N THR A 90 19.03 -36.71 -34.71
CA THR A 90 18.91 -35.25 -34.64
C THR A 90 18.77 -34.68 -36.05
N ALA A 91 17.79 -33.81 -36.25
CA ALA A 91 17.66 -33.01 -37.46
C ALA A 91 17.83 -31.53 -37.12
N GLY A 92 18.68 -30.81 -37.85
CA GLY A 92 18.98 -29.43 -37.54
C GLY A 92 19.17 -28.53 -38.75
N ALA A 93 19.04 -27.23 -38.50
CA ALA A 93 19.32 -26.16 -39.43
C ALA A 93 20.38 -25.22 -38.85
N VAL A 94 21.30 -24.81 -39.69
CA VAL A 94 22.32 -23.80 -39.39
C VAL A 94 22.17 -22.64 -40.36
N TRP A 95 22.25 -21.42 -39.85
CA TRP A 95 22.23 -20.22 -40.68
C TRP A 95 23.11 -19.12 -40.11
N LEU A 96 23.52 -18.16 -40.93
CA LEU A 96 24.28 -17.00 -40.45
C LEU A 96 23.33 -15.91 -39.94
N ASN A 97 23.68 -15.27 -38.82
CA ASN A 97 22.90 -14.15 -38.27
C ASN A 97 22.92 -12.95 -39.25
N ALA A 98 21.78 -12.29 -39.45
CA ALA A 98 21.56 -11.25 -40.45
C ALA A 98 22.49 -10.03 -40.32
N SER A 99 23.14 -9.82 -39.16
CA SER A 99 24.15 -8.77 -38.98
C SER A 99 25.53 -9.14 -39.54
N HIS A 100 25.82 -10.42 -39.78
CA HIS A 100 27.11 -10.92 -40.27
C HIS A 100 27.03 -11.55 -41.66
N SER A 101 25.88 -12.12 -42.05
CA SER A 101 25.75 -12.84 -43.33
C SER A 101 25.80 -11.95 -44.56
N GLU A 102 25.54 -10.64 -44.43
CA GLU A 102 25.34 -9.81 -45.61
C GLU A 102 26.64 -9.14 -46.13
N LEU A 103 27.68 -8.98 -45.30
CA LEU A 103 28.96 -8.36 -45.73
C LEU A 103 29.99 -9.35 -46.29
N ASP A 104 29.82 -10.65 -46.05
CA ASP A 104 30.76 -11.72 -46.46
C ASP A 104 30.44 -12.33 -47.84
N GLN A 105 29.47 -11.76 -48.56
CA GLN A 105 29.03 -12.20 -49.89
C GLN A 105 29.59 -11.38 -51.07
N GLY A 106 30.43 -10.38 -50.79
CA GLY A 106 31.20 -9.63 -51.80
C GLY A 106 32.60 -10.21 -52.02
N ASN A 107 33.33 -9.73 -53.03
CA ASN A 107 34.69 -10.19 -53.41
C ASN A 107 35.81 -10.01 -52.35
N PHE A 108 35.49 -9.84 -51.07
CA PHE A 108 36.42 -9.51 -49.98
C PHE A 108 36.00 -10.20 -48.67
N LEU A 109 36.97 -10.82 -47.98
CA LEU A 109 36.77 -11.55 -46.71
C LEU A 109 37.20 -10.63 -45.55
N LEU A 110 36.28 -10.31 -44.63
CA LEU A 110 36.64 -9.58 -43.40
C LEU A 110 37.44 -10.52 -42.48
N SER A 111 38.48 -9.97 -41.86
CA SER A 111 39.21 -10.66 -40.78
C SER A 111 38.43 -10.58 -39.47
N THR A 112 38.74 -11.47 -38.55
CA THR A 112 38.28 -11.36 -37.16
C THR A 112 39.15 -10.40 -36.36
N GLN A 113 38.59 -9.78 -35.32
CA GLN A 113 39.37 -8.91 -34.42
C GLN A 113 40.52 -9.69 -33.76
N ALA A 114 40.33 -10.99 -33.48
CA ALA A 114 41.38 -11.86 -32.93
C ALA A 114 42.54 -12.08 -33.91
N GLU A 115 42.28 -12.14 -35.22
CA GLU A 115 43.31 -12.23 -36.24
C GLU A 115 44.11 -10.94 -36.35
N ILE A 116 43.44 -9.78 -36.27
CA ILE A 116 44.12 -8.49 -36.20
C ILE A 116 45.01 -8.41 -34.95
N VAL A 117 44.51 -8.80 -33.77
CA VAL A 117 45.33 -8.84 -32.53
C VAL A 117 46.57 -9.71 -32.70
N ARG A 118 46.42 -10.92 -33.26
CA ARG A 118 47.54 -11.83 -33.53
C ARG A 118 48.54 -11.24 -34.53
N ALA A 119 48.06 -10.58 -35.59
CA ALA A 119 48.89 -9.96 -36.60
C ALA A 119 49.68 -8.76 -36.03
N ILE A 120 49.02 -7.94 -35.23
CA ILE A 120 49.60 -6.80 -34.52
C ILE A 120 50.73 -7.29 -33.59
N ASP A 121 50.48 -8.29 -32.74
CA ASP A 121 51.49 -8.83 -31.81
C ASP A 121 52.64 -9.58 -32.52
N ALA A 122 52.39 -10.14 -33.71
CA ALA A 122 53.41 -10.83 -34.51
C ALA A 122 54.30 -9.87 -35.34
N SER A 123 53.89 -8.61 -35.52
CA SER A 123 54.63 -7.62 -36.31
C SER A 123 55.96 -7.22 -35.66
N LYS A 124 57.02 -7.15 -36.47
CA LYS A 124 58.38 -6.75 -36.06
C LYS A 124 58.82 -5.37 -36.54
N GLY A 125 57.93 -4.63 -37.20
CA GLY A 125 58.19 -3.27 -37.67
C GLY A 125 57.00 -2.34 -37.42
N GLY A 126 57.17 -1.06 -37.74
CA GLY A 126 56.10 -0.07 -37.66
C GLY A 126 54.86 -0.52 -38.43
N SER A 127 53.69 -0.43 -37.82
CA SER A 127 52.42 -0.75 -38.46
C SER A 127 51.35 0.26 -38.04
N LEU A 128 50.31 0.39 -38.85
CA LEU A 128 49.20 1.30 -38.60
C LEU A 128 47.99 0.50 -38.13
N VAL A 129 47.42 0.91 -37.00
CA VAL A 129 46.15 0.41 -36.46
C VAL A 129 45.19 1.58 -36.47
N MET A 130 44.03 1.39 -37.09
CA MET A 130 42.98 2.41 -37.14
C MET A 130 41.66 1.76 -36.75
N ILE A 131 40.83 2.48 -36.01
CA ILE A 131 39.40 2.18 -35.91
C ILE A 131 38.65 3.32 -36.56
N LEU A 132 37.82 2.99 -37.54
CA LEU A 132 37.00 3.95 -38.27
C LEU A 132 35.53 3.76 -37.90
N HIS A 133 34.79 4.87 -37.85
CA HIS A 133 33.34 4.93 -37.70
C HIS A 133 32.74 5.49 -38.99
N LEU A 134 31.89 4.73 -39.68
CA LEU A 134 31.23 5.17 -40.91
C LEU A 134 30.20 6.26 -40.61
N ASP A 135 30.47 7.48 -41.08
CA ASP A 135 29.61 8.64 -40.87
C ASP A 135 28.59 8.78 -41.99
N GLY A 136 27.32 9.02 -41.62
CA GLY A 136 26.25 9.30 -42.57
C GLY A 136 25.50 8.07 -43.09
N ALA A 137 25.84 6.87 -42.60
CA ALA A 137 25.11 5.63 -42.86
C ALA A 137 23.66 5.70 -42.32
N ASP A 138 23.39 6.51 -41.30
CA ASP A 138 22.15 6.52 -40.52
C ASP A 138 20.97 7.28 -41.15
N THR A 139 21.13 7.85 -42.34
CA THR A 139 20.15 8.81 -42.89
C THR A 139 18.96 8.14 -43.61
N ASN A 140 19.03 6.84 -43.92
CA ASN A 140 17.92 6.07 -44.52
C ASN A 140 18.02 4.55 -44.19
N PRO A 141 17.13 3.98 -43.34
CA PRO A 141 17.17 2.57 -42.94
C PRO A 141 17.09 1.56 -44.09
N ARG A 142 16.48 1.93 -45.23
CA ARG A 142 16.35 1.05 -46.40
C ARG A 142 17.62 0.90 -47.22
N GLU A 143 18.59 1.79 -47.05
CA GLU A 143 19.82 1.87 -47.85
C GLU A 143 21.08 1.56 -47.04
N LEU A 144 20.93 1.36 -45.72
CA LEU A 144 21.99 1.17 -44.75
C LEU A 144 23.00 0.07 -45.14
N PHE A 145 22.49 -1.08 -45.58
CA PHE A 145 23.32 -2.20 -46.00
C PHE A 145 24.21 -1.85 -47.22
N TYR A 146 23.64 -1.18 -48.22
CA TYR A 146 24.36 -0.79 -49.44
C TYR A 146 25.43 0.27 -49.18
N CYS A 147 25.17 1.15 -48.20
CA CYS A 147 26.11 2.15 -47.72
C CYS A 147 27.37 1.50 -47.14
N VAL A 148 27.20 0.61 -46.16
CA VAL A 148 28.31 -0.09 -45.51
C VAL A 148 29.07 -0.97 -46.52
N TYR A 149 28.36 -1.71 -47.37
CA TYR A 149 28.97 -2.56 -48.39
C TYR A 149 29.82 -1.78 -49.39
N SER A 150 29.32 -0.63 -49.88
CA SER A 150 30.04 0.19 -50.87
C SER A 150 31.27 0.87 -50.25
N ALA A 151 31.16 1.31 -48.99
CA ALA A 151 32.28 1.87 -48.24
C ALA A 151 33.40 0.84 -48.01
N LEU A 152 33.06 -0.37 -47.56
CA LEU A 152 34.05 -1.44 -47.35
C LEU A 152 34.73 -1.86 -48.67
N ASN A 153 33.96 -1.96 -49.77
CA ASN A 153 34.54 -2.21 -51.10
C ASN A 153 35.58 -1.16 -51.49
N ALA A 154 35.26 0.13 -51.29
CA ALA A 154 36.17 1.22 -51.62
C ALA A 154 37.45 1.16 -50.78
N LEU A 155 37.33 0.80 -49.49
CA LEU A 155 38.47 0.58 -48.59
C LEU A 155 39.34 -0.58 -49.07
N PHE A 156 38.76 -1.76 -49.33
CA PHE A 156 39.49 -2.93 -49.81
C PHE A 156 40.21 -2.69 -51.15
N ALA A 157 39.62 -1.90 -52.05
CA ALA A 157 40.24 -1.57 -53.34
C ALA A 157 41.47 -0.66 -53.20
N CYS A 158 41.57 0.11 -52.12
CA CYS A 158 42.64 1.08 -51.88
C CYS A 158 43.73 0.56 -50.94
N LEU A 159 43.41 -0.39 -50.07
CA LEU A 159 44.34 -0.96 -49.10
C LEU A 159 45.39 -1.89 -49.75
N PRO A 160 46.58 -2.03 -49.15
CA PRO A 160 47.58 -2.98 -49.61
C PRO A 160 47.11 -4.44 -49.39
N PRO A 161 47.62 -5.41 -50.17
CA PRO A 161 47.13 -6.80 -50.16
C PRO A 161 47.24 -7.54 -48.83
N ASP A 162 48.11 -7.08 -47.93
CA ASP A 162 48.37 -7.63 -46.60
C ASP A 162 47.66 -6.86 -45.47
N ALA A 163 46.88 -5.83 -45.80
CA ALA A 163 46.02 -5.15 -44.84
C ALA A 163 44.82 -6.01 -44.44
N MET A 164 44.37 -5.82 -43.21
CA MET A 164 43.25 -6.55 -42.63
C MET A 164 42.17 -5.56 -42.20
N ILE A 165 40.91 -5.89 -42.48
CA ILE A 165 39.75 -5.17 -41.93
C ILE A 165 38.93 -6.13 -41.08
N ALA A 166 38.56 -5.74 -39.86
CA ALA A 166 37.65 -6.51 -39.01
C ALA A 166 36.49 -5.62 -38.52
N SER A 167 35.28 -6.19 -38.42
CA SER A 167 34.16 -5.49 -37.79
C SER A 167 34.36 -5.38 -36.27
N HIS A 168 34.00 -4.23 -35.71
CA HIS A 168 33.94 -3.99 -34.26
C HIS A 168 32.50 -3.81 -33.78
N SER A 169 31.71 -3.01 -34.52
CA SER A 169 30.28 -2.78 -34.30
C SER A 169 29.58 -2.61 -35.66
N ASN A 170 28.31 -2.22 -35.69
CA ASN A 170 27.56 -2.02 -36.94
C ASN A 170 28.22 -0.98 -37.88
N TYR A 171 28.89 0.03 -37.32
CA TYR A 171 29.50 1.12 -38.07
C TYR A 171 31.00 1.28 -37.83
N ASP A 172 31.55 0.52 -36.87
CA ASP A 172 32.97 0.60 -36.52
C ASP A 172 33.77 -0.56 -37.10
N TYR A 173 34.88 -0.24 -37.75
CA TYR A 173 35.77 -1.21 -38.39
C TYR A 173 37.22 -0.98 -37.98
N TRP A 174 37.89 -2.05 -37.57
CA TRP A 174 39.33 -2.07 -37.40
C TRP A 174 40.01 -2.22 -38.75
N VAL A 175 41.00 -1.38 -39.03
CA VAL A 175 41.90 -1.49 -40.17
C VAL A 175 43.32 -1.64 -39.66
N TYR A 176 44.01 -2.68 -40.11
CA TYR A 176 45.39 -2.95 -39.77
C TYR A 176 46.24 -3.00 -41.04
N ILE A 177 47.29 -2.18 -41.10
CA ILE A 177 48.26 -2.19 -42.20
C ILE A 177 49.63 -2.59 -41.63
N PRO A 178 50.11 -3.81 -41.93
CA PRO A 178 51.44 -4.26 -41.48
C PRO A 178 52.55 -3.48 -42.20
N SER A 179 53.73 -3.38 -41.55
CA SER A 179 54.93 -2.78 -42.15
C SER A 179 54.70 -1.39 -42.79
N PHE A 180 53.86 -0.57 -42.17
CA PHE A 180 53.48 0.74 -42.67
C PHE A 180 54.64 1.76 -42.51
N GLU A 181 55.09 2.30 -43.64
CA GLU A 181 56.07 3.38 -43.72
C GLU A 181 55.44 4.57 -44.47
N GLY A 182 55.00 5.59 -43.73
CA GLY A 182 54.31 6.75 -44.32
C GLY A 182 53.71 7.70 -43.28
N ASP A 183 52.99 8.71 -43.76
CA ASP A 183 52.18 9.60 -42.91
C ASP A 183 50.81 8.94 -42.63
N PRO A 184 50.50 8.61 -41.37
CA PRO A 184 49.25 7.92 -41.01
C PRO A 184 47.99 8.70 -41.37
N ILE A 185 48.03 10.03 -41.22
CA ILE A 185 46.87 10.90 -41.50
C ILE A 185 46.66 11.00 -43.01
N ALA A 186 47.74 11.14 -43.78
CA ALA A 186 47.65 11.16 -45.24
C ALA A 186 47.07 9.84 -45.79
N GLU A 187 47.40 8.70 -45.18
CA GLU A 187 46.85 7.41 -45.57
C GLU A 187 45.37 7.28 -45.20
N ALA A 188 44.97 7.69 -43.99
CA ALA A 188 43.57 7.72 -43.59
C ALA A 188 42.72 8.66 -44.47
N GLU A 189 43.25 9.82 -44.86
CA GLU A 189 42.60 10.74 -45.80
C GLU A 189 42.43 10.12 -47.20
N ARG A 190 43.42 9.35 -47.66
CA ARG A 190 43.34 8.62 -48.93
C ARG A 190 42.18 7.62 -48.91
N LEU A 191 42.05 6.87 -47.82
CA LEU A 191 40.97 5.91 -47.62
C LEU A 191 39.60 6.61 -47.48
N ARG A 192 39.52 7.71 -46.74
CA ARG A 192 38.30 8.51 -46.56
C ARG A 192 37.81 9.08 -47.90
N THR A 193 38.73 9.61 -48.70
CA THR A 193 38.45 10.09 -50.06
C THR A 193 37.91 8.97 -50.95
N ALA A 194 38.36 7.72 -50.77
CA ALA A 194 37.84 6.58 -51.52
C ALA A 194 36.39 6.25 -51.14
N VAL A 195 36.06 6.31 -49.84
CA VAL A 195 34.69 6.11 -49.34
C VAL A 195 33.76 7.25 -49.81
N GLU A 196 34.20 8.51 -49.76
CA GLU A 196 33.41 9.67 -50.21
C GLU A 196 33.12 9.67 -51.71
N LYS A 197 33.95 9.03 -52.52
CA LYS A 197 33.84 8.99 -53.99
C LYS A 197 33.29 7.67 -54.52
N CYS A 198 32.97 6.71 -53.65
CA CYS A 198 32.41 5.45 -54.11
C CYS A 198 31.02 5.67 -54.72
N ALA A 199 30.55 4.73 -55.54
CA ALA A 199 29.16 4.72 -55.98
C ALA A 199 28.41 3.75 -55.06
N LEU A 200 27.23 4.15 -54.56
CA LEU A 200 26.36 3.21 -53.85
C LEU A 200 25.88 2.17 -54.86
N THR A 201 26.20 0.90 -54.60
CA THR A 201 25.82 -0.22 -55.47
C THR A 201 24.93 -1.22 -54.75
N ASP A 202 24.03 -1.86 -55.50
CA ASP A 202 23.28 -3.01 -54.98
C ASP A 202 24.15 -4.28 -54.96
N ARG A 203 23.58 -5.40 -54.48
CA ARG A 203 24.29 -6.69 -54.40
C ARG A 203 24.76 -7.24 -55.76
N THR A 204 24.28 -6.68 -56.88
CA THR A 204 24.66 -7.07 -58.24
C THR A 204 25.74 -6.16 -58.85
N GLY A 205 26.17 -5.12 -58.11
CA GLY A 205 27.10 -4.10 -58.60
C GLY A 205 26.43 -3.02 -59.44
N SER A 206 25.10 -2.95 -59.46
CA SER A 206 24.36 -1.89 -60.16
C SER A 206 24.32 -0.64 -59.30
N VAL A 207 24.64 0.52 -59.89
CA VAL A 207 24.67 1.80 -59.17
C VAL A 207 23.26 2.22 -58.74
N ILE A 208 23.04 2.33 -57.43
CA ILE A 208 21.83 2.85 -56.78
C ILE A 208 21.89 4.39 -56.75
N SER A 209 23.03 4.96 -56.35
CA SER A 209 23.22 6.42 -56.27
C SER A 209 24.70 6.80 -56.34
N GLU A 210 25.01 7.86 -57.08
CA GLU A 210 26.35 8.49 -57.10
C GLU A 210 26.42 9.73 -56.20
N ASN A 211 25.30 10.15 -55.61
CA ASN A 211 25.20 11.37 -54.84
C ASN A 211 24.80 11.03 -53.40
N HIS A 212 25.80 10.60 -52.62
CA HIS A 212 25.67 10.28 -51.19
C HIS A 212 26.63 11.15 -50.36
N HIS A 213 26.40 11.21 -49.05
CA HIS A 213 27.22 12.00 -48.10
C HIS A 213 27.97 11.10 -47.12
N MET A 214 28.36 9.89 -47.55
CA MET A 214 29.08 8.97 -46.68
C MET A 214 30.53 9.40 -46.55
N THR A 215 31.06 9.34 -45.35
CA THR A 215 32.46 9.54 -45.03
C THR A 215 32.79 8.63 -43.84
N PHE A 216 33.96 8.78 -43.22
CA PHE A 216 34.22 8.16 -41.93
C PHE A 216 35.08 9.04 -41.05
N SER A 217 34.87 8.94 -39.75
CA SER A 217 35.78 9.42 -38.72
C SER A 217 36.72 8.29 -38.33
N ALA A 218 37.97 8.58 -37.97
CA ALA A 218 38.89 7.54 -37.58
C ALA A 218 39.85 7.95 -36.47
N GLY A 219 40.10 7.01 -35.57
CA GLY A 219 41.18 7.05 -34.60
C GLY A 219 42.34 6.19 -35.04
N ILE A 220 43.54 6.76 -35.08
CA ILE A 220 44.73 6.17 -35.69
C ILE A 220 45.81 6.03 -34.64
N CYS A 221 46.50 4.88 -34.63
CA CYS A 221 47.68 4.63 -33.81
C CYS A 221 48.76 3.97 -34.68
N CYS A 222 49.96 4.54 -34.68
CA CYS A 222 51.11 4.02 -35.43
C CYS A 222 52.29 3.75 -34.51
N GLY A 223 53.05 2.71 -34.85
CA GLY A 223 54.28 2.35 -34.16
C GLY A 223 54.31 0.88 -33.73
N GLU A 224 55.24 0.56 -32.84
CA GLU A 224 55.46 -0.78 -32.28
C GLU A 224 54.79 -0.90 -30.90
N GLY A 225 54.48 -2.13 -30.48
CA GLY A 225 53.94 -2.41 -29.14
C GLY A 225 52.84 -3.46 -29.12
N ALA A 226 52.39 -3.81 -27.92
CA ALA A 226 51.34 -4.80 -27.72
C ALA A 226 50.01 -4.36 -28.33
N ALA A 227 49.24 -5.31 -28.87
CA ALA A 227 47.98 -5.04 -29.54
C ALA A 227 46.97 -4.31 -28.66
N VAL A 228 46.87 -4.71 -27.39
CA VAL A 228 45.98 -4.09 -26.41
C VAL A 228 46.23 -2.59 -26.27
N HIS A 229 47.51 -2.17 -26.23
CA HIS A 229 47.85 -0.76 -26.11
C HIS A 229 47.48 0.01 -27.39
N ARG A 230 47.86 -0.53 -28.55
CA ARG A 230 47.65 0.14 -29.84
C ARG A 230 46.18 0.27 -30.21
N MET A 231 45.40 -0.77 -29.99
CA MET A 231 43.95 -0.72 -30.22
C MET A 231 43.29 0.23 -29.23
N HIS A 232 43.66 0.20 -27.95
CA HIS A 232 43.14 1.16 -26.97
C HIS A 232 43.47 2.62 -27.35
N SER A 233 44.70 2.88 -27.79
CA SER A 233 45.12 4.20 -28.29
C SER A 233 44.33 4.65 -29.52
N ALA A 234 44.11 3.77 -30.49
CA ALA A 234 43.28 4.07 -31.66
C ALA A 234 41.81 4.34 -31.27
N SER A 235 41.24 3.56 -30.34
CA SER A 235 39.88 3.80 -29.84
C SER A 235 39.75 5.12 -29.08
N PHE A 236 40.78 5.54 -28.34
CA PHE A 236 40.79 6.86 -27.71
C PHE A 236 40.87 7.97 -28.75
N ALA A 237 41.73 7.82 -29.77
CA ALA A 237 41.81 8.79 -30.85
C ALA A 237 40.48 8.90 -31.63
N LEU A 238 39.71 7.81 -31.76
CA LEU A 238 38.39 7.84 -32.39
C LEU A 238 37.38 8.62 -31.54
N PHE A 239 37.50 8.55 -30.21
CA PHE A 239 36.71 9.39 -29.31
C PHE A 239 37.00 10.88 -29.52
N ASP A 240 38.28 11.25 -29.65
CA ASP A 240 38.68 12.63 -29.96
C ASP A 240 38.18 13.05 -31.36
N ALA A 241 38.21 12.14 -32.34
CA ALA A 241 37.68 12.39 -33.67
C ALA A 241 36.17 12.66 -33.63
N ALA A 242 35.41 11.85 -32.91
CA ALA A 242 33.97 12.02 -32.74
C ALA A 242 33.63 13.39 -32.11
N ALA A 243 34.43 13.85 -31.15
CA ALA A 243 34.25 15.17 -30.52
C ALA A 243 34.49 16.35 -31.48
N LYS A 244 35.33 16.18 -32.51
CA LYS A 244 35.62 17.22 -33.53
C LYS A 244 34.62 17.23 -34.69
N GLY A 245 33.76 16.23 -34.76
CA GLY A 245 32.66 16.12 -35.72
C GLY A 245 32.92 15.08 -36.82
N LYS A 246 31.89 14.85 -37.65
CA LYS A 246 31.90 13.82 -38.70
C LYS A 246 33.03 14.03 -39.72
N GLY A 247 33.63 12.94 -40.16
CA GLY A 247 34.77 12.93 -41.09
C GLY A 247 36.12 13.29 -40.48
N SER A 248 36.23 13.38 -39.15
CA SER A 248 37.48 13.76 -38.48
C SER A 248 38.45 12.59 -38.40
N LEU A 249 39.74 12.87 -38.61
CA LEU A 249 40.81 11.87 -38.55
C LEU A 249 41.80 12.29 -37.47
N GLU A 250 41.96 11.47 -36.44
CA GLU A 250 42.78 11.81 -35.29
C GLU A 250 43.86 10.76 -35.06
N LEU A 251 45.09 11.24 -34.93
CA LEU A 251 46.22 10.42 -34.50
C LEU A 251 46.31 10.46 -32.98
N PHE A 252 46.49 9.29 -32.36
CA PHE A 252 46.63 9.19 -30.91
C PHE A 252 47.75 10.09 -30.37
N ASP A 253 47.36 11.00 -29.46
CA ASP A 253 48.26 11.86 -28.71
C ASP A 253 48.28 11.44 -27.22
N PRO A 254 49.43 10.96 -26.70
CA PRO A 254 49.57 10.60 -25.28
C PRO A 254 49.30 11.74 -24.28
N GLU A 255 49.57 13.00 -24.65
CA GLU A 255 49.34 14.15 -23.75
C GLU A 255 47.84 14.49 -23.66
N GLU A 256 47.12 14.42 -24.77
CA GLU A 256 45.66 14.63 -24.80
C GLU A 256 44.93 13.45 -24.13
N TYR A 257 45.46 12.24 -24.27
CA TYR A 257 44.98 11.06 -23.53
C TYR A 257 44.97 11.28 -22.02
N GLU A 258 46.08 11.71 -21.42
CA GLU A 258 46.12 11.93 -19.97
C GLU A 258 45.21 13.08 -19.52
N ARG A 259 44.88 14.03 -20.40
CA ARG A 259 43.93 15.11 -20.08
C ARG A 259 42.48 14.64 -20.07
N GLN A 260 42.08 13.73 -20.97
CA GLN A 260 40.67 13.34 -21.15
C GLN A 260 40.34 11.89 -20.74
N LYS A 261 41.32 11.15 -20.21
CA LYS A 261 41.18 9.75 -19.77
C LYS A 261 39.97 9.48 -18.86
N SER A 262 39.61 10.45 -18.01
CA SER A 262 38.44 10.34 -17.12
C SER A 262 37.12 10.33 -17.90
N ASP A 263 36.95 11.25 -18.87
CA ASP A 263 35.74 11.34 -19.68
C ASP A 263 35.61 10.12 -20.60
N TYR A 264 36.73 9.63 -21.17
CA TYR A 264 36.75 8.38 -21.93
C TYR A 264 36.38 7.16 -21.07
N GLY A 265 36.88 7.11 -19.83
CA GLY A 265 36.52 6.06 -18.87
C GLY A 265 35.04 6.06 -18.49
N ASP A 266 34.42 7.24 -18.44
CA ASP A 266 32.98 7.39 -18.21
C ASP A 266 32.16 6.95 -19.43
N LEU A 267 32.54 7.38 -20.64
CA LEU A 267 31.88 6.95 -21.88
C LEU A 267 31.94 5.42 -22.02
N ARG A 268 33.10 4.80 -21.80
CA ARG A 268 33.25 3.33 -21.92
C ARG A 268 32.33 2.58 -20.97
N ARG A 269 32.20 3.06 -19.73
CA ARG A 269 31.29 2.46 -18.73
C ARG A 269 29.83 2.72 -19.11
N PHE A 270 29.51 3.89 -19.63
CA PHE A 270 28.17 4.25 -20.09
C PHE A 270 27.74 3.43 -21.31
N SER A 271 28.59 3.29 -22.33
CA SER A 271 28.35 2.38 -23.46
C SER A 271 28.16 0.95 -22.99
N ARG A 272 28.99 0.46 -22.05
CA ARG A 272 28.80 -0.89 -21.46
C ARG A 272 27.45 -1.02 -20.74
N LEU A 273 27.02 0.00 -20.00
CA LEU A 273 25.71 0.02 -19.34
C LEU A 273 24.57 -0.16 -20.35
N LEU A 274 24.63 0.53 -21.48
CA LEU A 274 23.63 0.43 -22.55
C LEU A 274 23.71 -0.89 -23.32
N ASP A 275 24.91 -1.26 -23.81
CA ASP A 275 25.12 -2.42 -24.69
C ASP A 275 24.81 -3.76 -24.01
N GLN A 276 24.96 -3.81 -22.69
CA GLN A 276 24.76 -5.00 -21.86
C GLN A 276 23.51 -4.89 -20.97
N ASP A 277 22.70 -3.83 -21.11
CA ASP A 277 21.49 -3.59 -20.31
C ASP A 277 21.70 -3.77 -18.80
N LEU A 278 22.75 -3.15 -18.25
CA LEU A 278 23.15 -3.29 -16.84
C LEU A 278 22.37 -2.35 -15.90
N PHE A 279 21.12 -2.07 -16.26
CA PHE A 279 20.19 -1.31 -15.43
C PHE A 279 19.57 -2.24 -14.39
N THR A 280 19.46 -1.73 -13.18
CA THR A 280 18.71 -2.39 -12.11
C THR A 280 17.65 -1.42 -11.58
N TYR A 281 16.66 -1.91 -10.85
CA TYR A 281 15.59 -1.06 -10.32
C TYR A 281 15.35 -1.35 -8.85
N HIS A 282 15.15 -0.28 -8.09
CA HIS A 282 14.61 -0.36 -6.74
C HIS A 282 13.17 0.13 -6.76
N PHE A 283 12.31 -0.51 -5.98
CA PHE A 283 10.89 -0.21 -5.87
C PHE A 283 10.61 0.43 -4.53
N GLN A 284 9.97 1.60 -4.54
CA GLN A 284 9.54 2.29 -3.33
C GLN A 284 8.01 2.25 -3.20
N PRO A 285 7.45 1.77 -2.09
CA PRO A 285 6.01 1.79 -1.86
C PRO A 285 5.45 3.21 -1.77
N ILE A 286 4.30 3.41 -2.42
CA ILE A 286 3.39 4.55 -2.26
C ILE A 286 2.19 4.01 -1.50
N VAL A 287 1.85 4.61 -0.36
CA VAL A 287 0.75 4.14 0.49
C VAL A 287 -0.44 5.09 0.48
N ASN A 288 -1.62 4.54 0.68
CA ASN A 288 -2.84 5.30 0.89
C ASN A 288 -2.74 6.10 2.21
N ALA A 289 -3.00 7.40 2.17
CA ALA A 289 -2.87 8.30 3.32
C ALA A 289 -3.98 8.11 4.39
N VAL A 290 -4.94 7.22 4.14
CA VAL A 290 -6.04 6.88 5.04
C VAL A 290 -5.84 5.50 5.67
N THR A 291 -5.56 4.47 4.85
CA THR A 291 -5.45 3.08 5.32
C THR A 291 -4.02 2.64 5.62
N GLY A 292 -3.01 3.33 5.08
CA GLY A 292 -1.61 2.90 5.14
C GLY A 292 -1.29 1.69 4.25
N GLU A 293 -2.25 1.18 3.48
CA GLU A 293 -2.02 0.08 2.54
C GLU A 293 -1.22 0.55 1.33
N ILE A 294 -0.43 -0.37 0.76
CA ILE A 294 0.34 -0.08 -0.46
C ILE A 294 -0.63 0.09 -1.62
N PHE A 295 -0.63 1.30 -2.18
CA PHE A 295 -1.38 1.69 -3.35
C PHE A 295 -0.61 1.41 -4.64
N ALA A 296 0.70 1.71 -4.64
CA ALA A 296 1.55 1.56 -5.81
C ALA A 296 3.03 1.41 -5.42
N TYR A 297 3.88 1.22 -6.42
CA TYR A 297 5.33 1.29 -6.27
C TYR A 297 5.90 2.25 -7.31
N GLU A 298 6.91 3.03 -6.94
CA GLU A 298 7.74 3.76 -7.91
C GLU A 298 8.99 2.96 -8.27
N ALA A 299 9.26 2.82 -9.56
CA ALA A 299 10.45 2.17 -10.09
C ALA A 299 11.59 3.17 -10.25
N LEU A 300 12.60 3.04 -9.40
CA LEU A 300 13.75 3.93 -9.35
C LEU A 300 14.98 3.26 -9.96
N MET A 301 15.43 3.77 -11.11
CA MET A 301 16.61 3.28 -11.83
C MET A 301 17.85 3.26 -10.94
N ARG A 302 18.65 2.21 -11.06
CA ARG A 302 19.98 2.01 -10.48
C ARG A 302 20.88 1.40 -11.55
N THR A 303 22.18 1.36 -11.29
CA THR A 303 23.12 0.65 -12.17
C THR A 303 23.74 -0.52 -11.42
N ASP A 304 24.14 -1.54 -12.17
CA ASP A 304 24.96 -2.60 -11.62
C ASP A 304 26.19 -2.01 -10.88
N PRO A 305 26.57 -2.55 -9.70
CA PRO A 305 27.69 -2.04 -8.91
C PRO A 305 29.01 -1.95 -9.69
N THR A 306 29.20 -2.74 -10.75
CA THR A 306 30.40 -2.71 -11.60
C THR A 306 30.47 -1.48 -12.52
N ILE A 307 29.35 -0.80 -12.78
CA ILE A 307 29.28 0.47 -13.52
C ILE A 307 29.54 1.63 -12.55
N GLY A 308 28.87 1.62 -11.41
CA GLY A 308 29.08 2.58 -10.31
C GLY A 308 28.51 3.97 -10.56
N PHE A 309 27.60 4.14 -11.52
CA PHE A 309 26.93 5.42 -11.78
C PHE A 309 25.63 5.55 -10.98
N GLY A 310 25.43 6.71 -10.36
CA GLY A 310 24.12 7.09 -9.83
C GLY A 310 23.17 7.53 -10.95
N PRO A 311 21.85 7.57 -10.70
CA PRO A 311 20.85 7.90 -11.73
C PRO A 311 21.06 9.26 -12.40
N LEU A 312 21.38 10.30 -11.62
CA LEU A 312 21.70 11.62 -12.15
C LEU A 312 22.87 11.58 -13.13
N ARG A 313 23.94 10.82 -12.79
CA ARG A 313 25.10 10.69 -13.67
C ARG A 313 24.78 9.94 -14.96
N VAL A 314 23.89 8.94 -14.91
CA VAL A 314 23.41 8.24 -16.11
C VAL A 314 22.67 9.20 -17.03
N LEU A 315 21.74 10.01 -16.50
CA LEU A 315 20.98 10.98 -17.28
C LEU A 315 21.89 12.07 -17.87
N GLU A 316 22.84 12.60 -17.09
CA GLU A 316 23.85 13.56 -17.58
C GLU A 316 24.68 13.01 -18.76
N LEU A 317 25.12 11.75 -18.67
CA LEU A 317 25.90 11.11 -19.73
C LEU A 317 25.02 10.80 -20.94
N ALA A 318 23.78 10.36 -20.73
CA ALA A 318 22.82 10.12 -21.79
C ALA A 318 22.48 11.40 -22.56
N GLU A 319 22.28 12.52 -21.87
CA GLU A 319 22.06 13.81 -22.52
C GLU A 319 23.31 14.29 -23.27
N ARG A 320 24.48 14.19 -22.63
CA ARG A 320 25.77 14.59 -23.23
C ARG A 320 26.06 13.82 -24.53
N TYR A 321 25.70 12.54 -24.59
CA TYR A 321 26.00 11.65 -25.72
C TYR A 321 24.79 11.39 -26.62
N ASP A 322 23.68 12.12 -26.45
CA ASP A 322 22.45 11.99 -27.25
C ASP A 322 21.85 10.55 -27.23
N ARG A 323 21.88 9.92 -26.05
CA ARG A 323 21.41 8.55 -25.78
C ARG A 323 20.25 8.47 -24.79
N LEU A 324 19.52 9.58 -24.61
CA LEU A 324 18.34 9.61 -23.72
C LEU A 324 17.23 8.66 -24.20
N TYR A 325 17.12 8.46 -25.52
CA TYR A 325 16.20 7.49 -26.10
C TYR A 325 16.46 6.05 -25.62
N ASP A 326 17.74 5.66 -25.49
CA ASP A 326 18.10 4.32 -25.01
C ASP A 326 17.74 4.11 -23.54
N ILE A 327 17.82 5.17 -22.73
CA ILE A 327 17.40 5.13 -21.33
C ILE A 327 15.88 4.94 -21.22
N GLU A 328 15.10 5.62 -22.05
CA GLU A 328 13.64 5.47 -22.09
C GLU A 328 13.25 4.04 -22.48
N LEU A 329 13.89 3.50 -23.53
CA LEU A 329 13.64 2.15 -24.03
C LEU A 329 13.99 1.09 -22.98
N ALA A 330 15.18 1.19 -22.38
CA ALA A 330 15.61 0.27 -21.32
C ALA A 330 14.70 0.36 -20.10
N THR A 331 14.31 1.57 -19.69
CA THR A 331 13.46 1.78 -18.51
C THR A 331 12.07 1.16 -18.67
N LEU A 332 11.40 1.41 -19.79
CA LEU A 332 10.10 0.78 -20.04
C LEU A 332 10.22 -0.74 -20.16
N ASN A 333 11.21 -1.26 -20.89
CA ASN A 333 11.36 -2.71 -21.04
C ASN A 333 11.64 -3.41 -19.70
N ASN A 334 12.55 -2.87 -18.89
CA ASN A 334 13.04 -3.53 -17.68
C ASN A 334 12.04 -3.44 -16.52
N THR A 335 11.34 -2.31 -16.39
CA THR A 335 10.28 -2.16 -15.38
C THR A 335 9.05 -3.01 -15.70
N LEU A 336 8.67 -3.13 -16.98
CA LEU A 336 7.59 -4.02 -17.41
C LEU A 336 7.96 -5.49 -17.27
N GLN A 337 9.22 -5.85 -17.52
CA GLN A 337 9.71 -7.19 -17.21
C GLN A 337 9.58 -7.49 -15.71
N ALA A 338 10.05 -6.59 -14.84
CA ALA A 338 9.94 -6.76 -13.40
C ALA A 338 8.48 -6.88 -12.94
N LEU A 339 7.56 -6.11 -13.54
CA LEU A 339 6.12 -6.24 -13.28
C LEU A 339 5.59 -7.61 -13.72
N SER A 340 5.95 -8.06 -14.93
CA SER A 340 5.55 -9.36 -15.48
C SER A 340 5.96 -10.53 -14.59
N GLU A 341 7.16 -10.48 -14.02
CA GLU A 341 7.70 -11.50 -13.12
C GLU A 341 7.06 -11.47 -11.73
N ASN A 342 6.35 -10.39 -11.35
CA ASN A 342 5.86 -10.15 -10.00
C ASN A 342 4.36 -9.85 -9.92
N GLN A 343 3.54 -10.36 -10.85
CA GLN A 343 2.11 -10.01 -10.96
C GLN A 343 1.29 -10.17 -9.67
N GLY A 344 1.64 -11.12 -8.79
CA GLY A 344 0.95 -11.35 -7.51
C GLY A 344 1.02 -10.15 -6.54
N PHE A 345 1.97 -9.23 -6.73
CA PHE A 345 2.05 -7.99 -5.95
C PHE A 345 1.12 -6.89 -6.48
N PHE A 346 0.54 -7.06 -7.67
CA PHE A 346 -0.19 -6.01 -8.41
C PHE A 346 -1.68 -6.33 -8.59
N GLU A 347 -2.29 -6.99 -7.60
CA GLU A 347 -3.76 -7.01 -7.47
C GLU A 347 -4.22 -5.66 -6.93
N GLY A 348 -4.78 -4.82 -7.80
CA GLY A 348 -5.25 -3.47 -7.43
C GLY A 348 -4.15 -2.41 -7.23
N ARG A 349 -2.86 -2.76 -7.42
CA ARG A 349 -1.72 -1.84 -7.28
C ARG A 349 -1.13 -1.42 -8.63
N LYS A 350 -0.43 -0.29 -8.63
CA LYS A 350 0.20 0.29 -9.84
C LYS A 350 1.72 0.37 -9.77
N LEU A 351 2.38 0.50 -10.91
CA LEU A 351 3.81 0.78 -11.05
C LEU A 351 4.01 2.16 -11.68
N PHE A 352 4.62 3.08 -10.94
CA PHE A 352 5.02 4.41 -11.40
C PHE A 352 6.39 4.31 -12.06
N ILE A 353 6.49 4.84 -13.28
CA ILE A 353 7.68 4.76 -14.15
C ILE A 353 8.01 6.17 -14.63
N ASN A 354 9.21 6.63 -14.27
CA ASN A 354 9.79 7.87 -14.76
C ASN A 354 10.03 7.80 -16.29
N SER A 355 9.53 8.77 -17.05
CA SER A 355 9.70 8.86 -18.51
C SER A 355 10.48 10.11 -18.93
N VAL A 356 11.41 9.92 -19.87
CA VAL A 356 12.14 11.00 -20.54
C VAL A 356 11.31 11.53 -21.70
N THR A 357 10.39 12.43 -21.37
CA THR A 357 9.34 12.93 -22.27
C THR A 357 9.84 13.64 -23.53
N SER A 358 11.09 14.10 -23.56
CA SER A 358 11.73 14.66 -24.75
C SER A 358 12.12 13.59 -25.79
N HIS A 359 12.18 12.32 -25.40
CA HIS A 359 12.66 11.19 -26.21
C HIS A 359 11.68 10.01 -26.19
N ILE A 360 10.38 10.31 -26.38
CA ILE A 360 9.32 9.29 -26.45
C ILE A 360 9.67 8.23 -27.50
N LEU A 361 9.42 6.96 -27.18
CA LEU A 361 9.65 5.84 -28.10
C LEU A 361 8.95 6.06 -29.45
N ASN A 362 9.65 5.77 -30.55
CA ASN A 362 9.03 5.66 -31.86
C ASN A 362 7.92 4.56 -31.86
N ASP A 363 7.05 4.57 -32.86
CA ASP A 363 5.92 3.64 -32.91
C ASP A 363 6.34 2.18 -33.06
N GLU A 364 7.46 1.91 -33.73
CA GLU A 364 7.94 0.54 -33.93
C GLU A 364 8.33 -0.11 -32.59
N ASP A 365 9.13 0.57 -31.79
CA ASP A 365 9.62 0.06 -30.51
C ASP A 365 8.54 0.07 -29.44
N TYR A 366 7.65 1.07 -29.46
CA TYR A 366 6.44 1.04 -28.64
C TYR A 366 5.55 -0.17 -28.97
N LEU A 367 5.33 -0.48 -30.26
CA LEU A 367 4.54 -1.64 -30.67
C LEU A 367 5.21 -2.96 -30.26
N LYS A 368 6.55 -3.05 -30.27
CA LYS A 368 7.28 -4.22 -29.74
C LYS A 368 7.02 -4.41 -28.24
N ILE A 369 7.11 -3.33 -27.45
CA ILE A 369 6.80 -3.35 -26.01
C ILE A 369 5.33 -3.73 -25.78
N ALA A 370 4.40 -3.11 -26.51
CA ALA A 370 2.98 -3.38 -26.39
C ALA A 370 2.61 -4.81 -26.79
N ALA A 371 3.30 -5.39 -27.79
CA ALA A 371 3.11 -6.79 -28.16
C ALA A 371 3.59 -7.76 -27.07
N LYS A 372 4.66 -7.40 -26.34
CA LYS A 372 5.26 -8.24 -25.29
C LYS A 372 4.55 -8.11 -23.94
N TYR A 373 4.13 -6.91 -23.56
CA TYR A 373 3.63 -6.58 -22.21
C TYR A 373 2.26 -5.88 -22.21
N GLY A 374 1.52 -5.91 -23.31
CA GLY A 374 0.33 -5.08 -23.50
C GLY A 374 -0.75 -5.19 -22.42
N GLU A 375 -0.91 -6.37 -21.81
CA GLU A 375 -1.87 -6.59 -20.70
C GLU A 375 -1.40 -5.99 -19.37
N LEU A 376 -0.11 -5.73 -19.21
CA LEU A 376 0.48 -5.17 -17.99
C LEU A 376 0.49 -3.65 -18.00
N LEU A 377 0.38 -3.03 -19.18
CA LEU A 377 0.41 -1.58 -19.34
C LEU A 377 -0.71 -0.87 -18.55
N GLU A 378 -1.89 -1.48 -18.39
CA GLU A 378 -2.97 -0.90 -17.58
C GLU A 378 -2.59 -0.70 -16.10
N LYS A 379 -1.56 -1.39 -15.63
CA LYS A 379 -1.05 -1.29 -14.26
C LYS A 379 0.05 -0.24 -14.11
N THR A 380 0.38 0.48 -15.18
CA THR A 380 1.46 1.47 -15.19
C THR A 380 0.97 2.91 -15.11
N VAL A 381 1.75 3.73 -14.44
CA VAL A 381 1.60 5.18 -14.36
C VAL A 381 2.88 5.80 -14.91
N ILE A 382 2.77 6.61 -15.96
CA ILE A 382 3.92 7.30 -16.53
C ILE A 382 4.08 8.66 -15.84
N GLU A 383 5.24 8.89 -15.24
CA GLU A 383 5.59 10.14 -14.57
C GLU A 383 6.27 11.10 -15.55
N LEU A 384 5.73 12.31 -15.64
CA LEU A 384 6.30 13.41 -16.44
C LEU A 384 6.84 14.48 -15.50
N THR A 385 8.10 14.88 -15.68
CA THR A 385 8.70 15.96 -14.89
C THR A 385 8.23 17.34 -15.37
N GLU A 386 8.08 18.30 -14.45
CA GLU A 386 7.58 19.65 -14.74
C GLU A 386 8.47 20.45 -15.73
N HIS A 387 9.78 20.15 -15.78
CA HIS A 387 10.78 20.99 -16.44
C HIS A 387 10.95 20.76 -17.95
N ASN A 388 10.40 19.66 -18.48
CA ASN A 388 10.48 19.37 -19.91
C ASN A 388 9.26 19.99 -20.62
N GLU A 389 9.47 21.02 -21.44
CA GLU A 389 8.41 21.54 -22.32
C GLU A 389 8.03 20.47 -23.36
N ILE A 390 6.90 19.79 -23.12
CA ILE A 390 6.34 18.82 -24.06
C ILE A 390 5.52 19.58 -25.10
N ASP A 391 5.85 19.39 -26.38
CA ASP A 391 5.06 19.97 -27.47
C ASP A 391 3.67 19.29 -27.60
N ASP A 392 2.73 19.93 -28.30
CA ASP A 392 1.36 19.41 -28.40
C ASP A 392 1.26 18.06 -29.15
N ASN A 393 2.20 17.77 -30.07
CA ASN A 393 2.19 16.53 -30.84
C ASN A 393 2.71 15.35 -30.00
N GLN A 394 3.77 15.57 -29.23
CA GLN A 394 4.31 14.63 -28.26
C GLN A 394 3.27 14.29 -27.19
N LEU A 395 2.62 15.32 -26.63
CA LEU A 395 1.54 15.13 -25.65
C LEU A 395 0.34 14.37 -26.23
N ALA A 396 -0.04 14.65 -27.48
CA ALA A 396 -1.10 13.92 -28.16
C ALA A 396 -0.75 12.44 -28.36
N THR A 397 0.52 12.15 -28.66
CA THR A 397 1.03 10.77 -28.81
C THR A 397 0.99 10.03 -27.49
N ILE A 398 1.50 10.63 -26.40
CA ILE A 398 1.44 10.06 -25.05
C ILE A 398 -0.01 9.76 -24.66
N ARG A 399 -0.92 10.73 -24.85
CA ARG A 399 -2.35 10.56 -24.56
C ARG A 399 -3.00 9.44 -25.36
N SER A 400 -2.64 9.30 -26.63
CA SER A 400 -3.16 8.21 -27.47
C SER A 400 -2.74 6.86 -26.89
N ARG A 401 -1.47 6.71 -26.51
CA ARG A 401 -0.92 5.47 -25.94
C ARG A 401 -1.55 5.13 -24.60
N ILE A 402 -1.66 6.12 -23.71
CA ILE A 402 -2.33 6.00 -22.41
C ILE A 402 -3.77 5.52 -22.59
N LYS A 403 -4.53 6.14 -23.50
CA LYS A 403 -5.93 5.78 -23.75
C LYS A 403 -6.08 4.40 -24.40
N GLU A 404 -5.21 4.02 -25.31
CA GLU A 404 -5.25 2.72 -25.98
C GLU A 404 -5.07 1.56 -24.99
N ARG A 405 -4.21 1.74 -23.98
CA ARG A 405 -3.80 0.68 -23.05
C ARG A 405 -4.26 0.88 -21.62
N ASN A 406 -5.14 1.85 -21.39
CA ASN A 406 -5.69 2.19 -20.08
C ASN A 406 -4.58 2.44 -19.03
N MET A 407 -3.46 3.02 -19.47
CA MET A 407 -2.40 3.48 -18.57
C MET A 407 -2.87 4.75 -17.86
N GLN A 408 -2.07 5.23 -16.90
CA GLN A 408 -2.32 6.50 -16.22
C GLN A 408 -1.08 7.40 -16.30
N MET A 409 -1.26 8.66 -15.93
CA MET A 409 -0.25 9.71 -15.95
C MET A 409 -0.12 10.35 -14.58
N ALA A 410 1.12 10.66 -14.21
CA ALA A 410 1.45 11.47 -13.05
C ALA A 410 2.31 12.67 -13.49
N ILE A 411 2.15 13.79 -12.78
CA ILE A 411 3.08 14.92 -12.86
C ILE A 411 4.00 14.88 -11.65
N ASP A 412 5.30 14.94 -11.90
CA ASP A 412 6.36 14.90 -10.89
C ASP A 412 6.96 16.28 -10.59
N ASP A 413 7.58 16.41 -9.41
CA ASP A 413 8.26 17.63 -8.90
C ASP A 413 7.37 18.89 -8.87
N PHE A 414 6.05 18.73 -8.64
CA PHE A 414 5.11 19.85 -8.73
C PHE A 414 5.34 20.87 -7.59
N GLY A 415 5.64 22.12 -7.98
CA GLY A 415 5.75 23.26 -7.04
C GLY A 415 7.15 23.86 -6.86
N THR A 416 8.12 23.46 -7.70
CA THR A 416 9.54 23.85 -7.63
C THR A 416 9.87 25.22 -8.27
N GLY A 417 8.90 25.92 -8.87
CA GLY A 417 9.04 27.34 -9.23
C GLY A 417 8.60 27.77 -10.63
N TYR A 418 8.05 26.86 -11.45
CA TYR A 418 7.55 27.17 -12.80
C TYR A 418 6.06 26.84 -13.02
N ALA A 419 5.38 26.28 -12.01
CA ALA A 419 4.03 25.74 -12.15
C ALA A 419 2.99 26.82 -12.47
N ASN A 420 2.53 26.82 -13.72
CA ASN A 420 1.29 27.46 -14.12
C ASN A 420 0.20 26.39 -14.04
N SER A 421 -0.86 26.60 -13.24
CA SER A 421 -2.02 25.70 -13.18
C SER A 421 -2.60 25.36 -14.56
N THR A 422 -2.31 26.20 -15.56
CA THR A 422 -2.54 25.98 -16.99
C THR A 422 -1.92 24.69 -17.53
N ASN A 423 -0.70 24.31 -17.14
CA ASN A 423 -0.05 23.08 -17.61
C ASN A 423 -0.71 21.84 -17.00
N LEU A 424 -1.11 21.91 -15.72
CA LEU A 424 -1.79 20.80 -15.06
C LEU A 424 -3.17 20.52 -15.71
N VAL A 425 -3.91 21.58 -16.05
CA VAL A 425 -5.14 21.47 -16.87
C VAL A 425 -4.85 20.95 -18.27
N ARG A 426 -3.74 21.39 -18.89
CA ARG A 426 -3.33 20.93 -20.23
C ARG A 426 -2.99 19.44 -20.23
N TYR A 427 -2.33 18.92 -19.20
CA TYR A 427 -1.93 17.50 -19.11
C TYR A 427 -3.07 16.59 -18.66
N ALA A 428 -3.89 17.05 -17.71
CA ALA A 428 -4.99 16.29 -17.10
C ALA A 428 -4.55 14.92 -16.57
N PRO A 429 -3.59 14.87 -15.61
CA PRO A 429 -3.08 13.63 -15.05
C PRO A 429 -4.06 12.99 -14.06
N GLU A 430 -3.86 11.73 -13.72
CA GLU A 430 -4.56 11.08 -12.60
C GLU A 430 -3.89 11.39 -11.25
N TYR A 431 -2.58 11.65 -11.25
CA TYR A 431 -1.78 11.87 -10.03
C TYR A 431 -0.92 13.13 -10.12
N VAL A 432 -0.74 13.81 -8.99
CA VAL A 432 0.15 14.96 -8.85
C VAL A 432 1.06 14.73 -7.65
N LYS A 433 2.37 14.57 -7.90
CA LYS A 433 3.39 14.43 -6.86
C LYS A 433 3.84 15.83 -6.43
N ILE A 434 3.58 16.15 -5.17
CA ILE A 434 3.99 17.41 -4.54
C ILE A 434 5.44 17.23 -4.10
N ASP A 435 6.31 18.07 -4.66
CA ASP A 435 7.75 17.98 -4.46
C ASP A 435 8.16 18.03 -2.98
N ARG A 436 9.22 17.28 -2.67
CA ARG A 436 9.81 17.20 -1.32
C ARG A 436 10.13 18.58 -0.74
N ALA A 437 10.56 19.58 -1.53
CA ALA A 437 10.92 20.89 -0.99
C ALA A 437 9.72 21.62 -0.34
N LEU A 438 8.48 21.28 -0.74
CA LEU A 438 7.25 21.78 -0.10
C LEU A 438 6.82 20.94 1.11
N ILE A 439 7.21 19.68 1.17
CA ILE A 439 6.89 18.76 2.27
C ILE A 439 7.88 18.88 3.43
N GLU A 440 9.15 19.16 3.14
CA GLU A 440 10.21 19.19 4.13
C GLU A 440 9.95 20.23 5.24
N ASN A 441 9.89 19.77 6.50
CA ASN A 441 9.56 20.57 7.68
C ASN A 441 8.23 21.36 7.55
N ILE A 442 7.25 20.82 6.81
CA ILE A 442 5.96 21.50 6.58
C ILE A 442 5.18 21.74 7.89
N ASP A 443 5.37 20.89 8.91
CA ASP A 443 4.78 21.02 10.25
C ASP A 443 5.07 22.39 10.91
N ARG A 444 6.21 23.02 10.56
CA ARG A 444 6.67 24.30 11.14
C ARG A 444 6.46 25.50 10.24
N LYS A 445 5.87 25.32 9.05
CA LYS A 445 5.78 26.35 8.01
C LYS A 445 4.31 26.62 7.63
N PRO A 446 3.56 27.44 8.39
CA PRO A 446 2.13 27.69 8.13
C PRO A 446 1.83 28.24 6.73
N SER A 447 2.70 29.08 6.18
CA SER A 447 2.55 29.61 4.81
C SER A 447 2.68 28.51 3.75
N VAL A 448 3.58 27.54 3.97
CA VAL A 448 3.74 26.38 3.08
C VAL A 448 2.56 25.42 3.22
N GLN A 449 2.07 25.19 4.45
CA GLN A 449 0.83 24.43 4.67
C GLN A 449 -0.36 25.01 3.89
N THR A 450 -0.48 26.34 3.87
CA THR A 450 -1.55 27.02 3.13
C THR A 450 -1.41 26.81 1.62
N LEU A 451 -0.19 26.89 1.09
CA LEU A 451 0.10 26.62 -0.31
C LEU A 451 -0.21 25.17 -0.70
N VAL A 452 0.33 24.21 0.05
CA VAL A 452 0.12 22.76 -0.17
C VAL A 452 -1.36 22.42 -0.07
N LYS A 453 -2.10 23.02 0.88
CA LYS A 453 -3.57 22.85 0.96
C LYS A 453 -4.27 23.33 -0.31
N GLY A 454 -3.89 24.50 -0.83
CA GLY A 454 -4.42 25.01 -2.09
C GLY A 454 -4.14 24.10 -3.29
N ILE A 455 -2.97 23.45 -3.33
CA ILE A 455 -2.62 22.47 -4.36
C ILE A 455 -3.51 21.22 -4.24
N ILE A 456 -3.67 20.67 -3.04
CA ILE A 456 -4.53 19.51 -2.76
C ILE A 456 -5.97 19.82 -3.19
N ASP A 457 -6.51 20.97 -2.76
CA ASP A 457 -7.89 21.36 -3.10
C ASP A 457 -8.09 21.54 -4.61
N PHE A 458 -7.07 22.06 -5.31
CA PHE A 458 -7.08 22.15 -6.77
C PHE A 458 -7.12 20.75 -7.41
N CYS A 459 -6.26 19.84 -6.98
CA CYS A 459 -6.24 18.45 -7.45
C CYS A 459 -7.61 17.80 -7.29
N HIS A 460 -8.19 17.88 -6.09
CA HIS A 460 -9.51 17.32 -5.79
C HIS A 460 -10.62 17.94 -6.66
N SER A 461 -10.57 19.24 -6.91
CA SER A 461 -11.55 19.93 -7.78
C SER A 461 -11.50 19.47 -9.23
N CYS A 462 -10.34 19.02 -9.69
CA CYS A 462 -10.14 18.48 -11.03
C CYS A 462 -10.28 16.95 -11.11
N GLY A 463 -10.45 16.27 -9.96
CA GLY A 463 -10.55 14.81 -9.88
C GLY A 463 -9.19 14.09 -9.88
N TYR A 464 -8.10 14.78 -9.55
CA TYR A 464 -6.75 14.23 -9.47
C TYR A 464 -6.44 13.81 -8.03
N LEU A 465 -5.55 12.82 -7.85
CA LEU A 465 -5.03 12.41 -6.54
C LEU A 465 -3.70 13.12 -6.26
N ALA A 466 -3.58 13.70 -5.07
CA ALA A 466 -2.37 14.37 -4.61
C ALA A 466 -1.50 13.39 -3.79
N LEU A 467 -0.22 13.32 -4.15
CA LEU A 467 0.80 12.48 -3.50
C LEU A 467 1.86 13.38 -2.84
N ALA A 468 2.11 13.23 -1.55
CA ALA A 468 3.20 13.95 -0.87
C ALA A 468 4.50 13.14 -0.97
N GLU A 469 5.48 13.68 -1.68
CA GLU A 469 6.79 13.05 -1.85
C GLU A 469 7.76 13.44 -0.74
N GLY A 470 8.67 12.52 -0.41
CA GLY A 470 9.79 12.79 0.48
C GLY A 470 9.37 13.00 1.94
N VAL A 471 8.29 12.37 2.40
CA VAL A 471 7.94 12.37 3.83
C VAL A 471 8.98 11.58 4.64
N GLU A 472 9.66 12.24 5.57
CA GLU A 472 10.77 11.65 6.35
C GLU A 472 10.50 11.58 7.85
N THR A 473 9.56 12.38 8.35
CA THR A 473 9.22 12.45 9.79
C THR A 473 7.73 12.20 10.05
N PHE A 474 7.41 11.75 11.28
CA PHE A 474 6.03 11.57 11.72
C PHE A 474 5.25 12.89 11.68
N GLU A 475 5.90 13.99 12.03
CA GLU A 475 5.31 15.34 12.05
C GLU A 475 4.92 15.83 10.65
N GLU A 476 5.75 15.56 9.63
CA GLU A 476 5.43 15.87 8.23
C GLU A 476 4.23 15.06 7.75
N VAL A 477 4.22 13.74 7.99
CA VAL A 477 3.10 12.85 7.65
C VAL A 477 1.81 13.32 8.30
N ARG A 478 1.88 13.64 9.59
CA ARG A 478 0.75 14.20 10.33
C ARG A 478 0.26 15.48 9.67
N ALA A 479 1.15 16.43 9.38
CA ALA A 479 0.77 17.68 8.75
C ALA A 479 0.06 17.46 7.40
N VAL A 480 0.61 16.65 6.49
CA VAL A 480 0.01 16.45 5.15
C VAL A 480 -1.33 15.69 5.19
N ILE A 481 -1.50 14.73 6.11
CA ILE A 481 -2.80 14.06 6.32
C ILE A 481 -3.84 15.07 6.82
N PHE A 482 -3.48 15.97 7.73
CA PHE A 482 -4.36 17.04 8.19
C PHE A 482 -4.73 18.03 7.08
N LEU A 483 -3.87 18.23 6.07
CA LEU A 483 -4.19 19.03 4.88
C LEU A 483 -5.08 18.27 3.87
N GLY A 484 -5.19 16.95 4.01
CA GLY A 484 -6.04 16.09 3.20
C GLY A 484 -5.35 15.47 1.99
N ILE A 485 -4.05 15.16 2.10
CA ILE A 485 -3.32 14.42 1.05
C ILE A 485 -3.93 13.02 0.83
N ASP A 486 -3.80 12.47 -0.39
CA ASP A 486 -4.38 11.16 -0.75
C ASP A 486 -3.36 10.02 -0.64
N LEU A 487 -2.11 10.29 -1.04
CA LEU A 487 -1.04 9.30 -1.12
C LEU A 487 0.24 9.80 -0.44
N LEU A 488 1.01 8.89 0.15
CA LEU A 488 2.27 9.18 0.84
C LEU A 488 3.41 8.37 0.25
N GLN A 489 4.55 9.02 0.04
CA GLN A 489 5.80 8.37 -0.34
C GLN A 489 6.98 9.04 0.34
N GLY A 490 7.88 8.25 0.92
CA GLY A 490 9.09 8.78 1.56
C GLY A 490 9.77 7.76 2.45
N TYR A 491 10.88 8.15 3.06
CA TYR A 491 11.66 7.24 3.90
C TYR A 491 10.97 6.87 5.21
N TRP A 492 10.01 7.68 5.67
CA TRP A 492 9.17 7.34 6.81
C TRP A 492 8.28 6.12 6.51
N VAL A 493 7.74 6.04 5.28
CA VAL A 493 6.93 4.91 4.81
C VAL A 493 7.80 3.67 4.57
N SER A 494 8.77 3.78 3.65
CA SER A 494 9.79 2.76 3.38
C SER A 494 10.85 3.31 2.43
N ARG A 495 12.10 2.86 2.60
CA ARG A 495 13.17 3.11 1.62
C ARG A 495 12.97 2.27 0.34
N PRO A 496 13.50 2.70 -0.82
CA PRO A 496 13.52 1.90 -2.05
C PRO A 496 14.33 0.60 -1.88
N LYS A 497 13.81 -0.52 -2.38
CA LYS A 497 14.43 -1.86 -2.27
C LYS A 497 14.52 -2.56 -3.63
N PRO A 498 15.48 -3.47 -3.87
CA PRO A 498 15.57 -4.21 -5.13
C PRO A 498 14.44 -5.24 -5.34
N VAL A 499 13.46 -5.30 -4.45
CA VAL A 499 12.32 -6.23 -4.46
C VAL A 499 11.03 -5.51 -4.06
N PHE A 500 9.91 -5.99 -4.57
CA PHE A 500 8.59 -5.57 -4.11
C PHE A 500 8.33 -6.07 -2.68
N VAL A 501 7.65 -5.25 -1.88
CA VAL A 501 7.19 -5.62 -0.54
C VAL A 501 5.68 -5.67 -0.52
N ASN A 502 5.08 -6.67 0.13
CA ASN A 502 3.62 -6.82 0.17
C ASN A 502 2.93 -5.87 1.14
N GLU A 503 3.67 -5.40 2.14
CA GLU A 503 3.18 -4.50 3.18
C GLU A 503 4.30 -3.60 3.70
N VAL A 504 3.91 -2.46 4.26
CA VAL A 504 4.78 -1.60 5.07
C VAL A 504 4.76 -2.05 6.53
N ALA A 505 5.65 -1.50 7.36
CA ALA A 505 5.69 -1.81 8.79
C ALA A 505 4.33 -1.52 9.46
N GLU A 506 3.88 -2.39 10.36
CA GLU A 506 2.56 -2.22 10.99
C GLU A 506 2.44 -0.90 11.77
N SER A 507 3.53 -0.46 12.41
CA SER A 507 3.59 0.85 13.08
C SER A 507 3.31 2.03 12.15
N VAL A 508 3.65 1.91 10.86
CA VAL A 508 3.35 2.96 9.85
C VAL A 508 1.85 3.02 9.58
N LYS A 509 1.18 1.86 9.46
CA LYS A 509 -0.27 1.79 9.27
C LYS A 509 -1.01 2.32 10.50
N ASP A 510 -0.61 1.87 11.69
CA ASP A 510 -1.18 2.31 12.97
C ASP A 510 -1.07 3.83 13.15
N ASP A 511 0.08 4.40 12.80
CA ASP A 511 0.32 5.84 12.86
C ASP A 511 -0.59 6.62 11.89
N ILE A 512 -0.70 6.16 10.63
CA ILE A 512 -1.59 6.78 9.62
C ILE A 512 -3.05 6.74 10.08
N VAL A 513 -3.51 5.58 10.56
CA VAL A 513 -4.86 5.41 11.09
C VAL A 513 -5.09 6.35 12.26
N ARG A 514 -4.20 6.36 13.25
CA ARG A 514 -4.30 7.23 14.43
C ARG A 514 -4.39 8.70 14.03
N ILE A 515 -3.57 9.16 13.09
CA ILE A 515 -3.59 10.55 12.61
C ILE A 515 -4.95 10.87 11.95
N ASN A 516 -5.51 9.97 11.14
CA ASN A 516 -6.81 10.18 10.50
C ASN A 516 -7.94 10.26 11.53
N LEU A 517 -7.90 9.42 12.57
CA LEU A 517 -8.85 9.49 13.68
C LEU A 517 -8.75 10.83 14.43
N GLU A 518 -7.53 11.34 14.67
CA GLU A 518 -7.32 12.67 15.24
C GLU A 518 -7.85 13.79 14.32
N ALA A 519 -7.66 13.66 13.01
CA ALA A 519 -8.08 14.66 12.03
C ALA A 519 -9.61 14.73 11.87
N ALA A 520 -10.31 13.59 12.02
CA ALA A 520 -11.77 13.52 11.92
C ALA A 520 -12.47 14.43 12.96
N GLY A 521 -11.91 14.58 14.17
CA GLY A 521 -12.50 15.39 15.24
C GLY A 521 -12.59 16.91 14.98
N LYS A 522 -12.13 17.41 13.83
CA LYS A 522 -12.16 18.86 13.49
C LYS A 522 -13.33 19.28 12.60
N ILE A 523 -14.05 18.34 11.98
CA ILE A 523 -15.16 18.63 11.06
C ILE A 523 -16.36 17.79 11.51
N GLN A 524 -17.45 18.44 11.92
CA GLN A 524 -18.67 17.74 12.28
C GLN A 524 -19.33 17.16 11.02
N LYS A 525 -19.31 15.83 10.88
CA LYS A 525 -19.89 15.12 9.75
C LYS A 525 -20.72 13.95 10.25
N THR A 526 -22.04 14.06 10.10
CA THR A 526 -22.99 13.05 10.57
C THR A 526 -23.27 11.99 9.50
N ARG A 527 -23.14 10.71 9.85
CA ARG A 527 -23.58 9.59 9.01
C ARG A 527 -25.06 9.32 9.29
N LYS A 528 -25.91 9.61 8.30
CA LYS A 528 -27.32 9.21 8.32
C LYS A 528 -27.45 7.76 7.85
N VAL A 529 -28.05 6.92 8.69
CA VAL A 529 -28.21 5.48 8.48
C VAL A 529 -29.69 5.13 8.41
N GLU A 530 -30.03 4.23 7.49
CA GLU A 530 -31.38 3.68 7.32
C GLU A 530 -31.38 2.15 7.56
N ASP A 531 -32.55 1.53 7.43
CA ASP A 531 -32.78 0.10 7.68
C ASP A 531 -31.86 -0.85 6.89
N GLY A 532 -31.34 -1.87 7.58
CA GLY A 532 -30.58 -2.98 7.00
C GLY A 532 -29.07 -2.75 6.83
N GLU A 533 -28.54 -1.62 7.29
CA GLU A 533 -27.11 -1.31 7.14
C GLU A 533 -26.22 -1.98 8.21
N LYS A 534 -25.09 -2.54 7.77
CA LYS A 534 -23.97 -2.95 8.63
C LYS A 534 -22.80 -2.01 8.39
N LEU A 535 -22.32 -1.35 9.45
CA LEU A 535 -21.31 -0.30 9.36
C LEU A 535 -20.10 -0.64 10.23
N SER A 536 -18.91 -0.35 9.71
CA SER A 536 -17.66 -0.37 10.46
C SER A 536 -17.37 1.02 11.02
N LEU A 537 -17.20 1.15 12.33
CA LEU A 537 -16.81 2.42 12.95
C LEU A 537 -15.45 2.89 12.46
N MET A 538 -14.55 1.96 12.16
CA MET A 538 -13.26 2.25 11.55
C MET A 538 -13.43 2.90 10.17
N GLU A 539 -14.24 2.31 9.29
CA GLU A 539 -14.51 2.88 7.95
C GLU A 539 -15.18 4.26 8.04
N LEU A 540 -16.13 4.43 8.96
CA LEU A 540 -16.78 5.72 9.18
C LEU A 540 -15.77 6.76 9.67
N ALA A 541 -14.84 6.39 10.55
CA ALA A 541 -13.88 7.31 11.12
C ALA A 541 -12.84 7.75 10.08
N LEU A 542 -12.37 6.80 9.27
CA LEU A 542 -11.54 7.05 8.10
C LEU A 542 -12.28 7.92 7.05
N GLY A 543 -13.60 7.73 6.93
CA GLY A 543 -14.51 8.61 6.17
C GLY A 543 -14.76 9.99 6.79
N LYS A 544 -14.08 10.31 7.91
CA LYS A 544 -14.17 11.55 8.69
C LYS A 544 -15.56 11.82 9.24
N TYR A 545 -16.36 10.78 9.50
CA TYR A 545 -17.61 10.92 10.23
C TYR A 545 -17.35 11.05 11.74
N THR A 546 -18.16 11.86 12.42
CA THR A 546 -18.00 12.18 13.85
C THR A 546 -19.26 11.93 14.66
N GLU A 547 -20.35 11.52 14.00
CA GLU A 547 -21.66 11.31 14.62
C GLU A 547 -22.46 10.35 13.74
N ILE A 548 -23.30 9.51 14.37
CA ILE A 548 -24.19 8.59 13.66
C ILE A 548 -25.63 8.96 13.99
N SER A 549 -26.47 9.15 12.97
CA SER A 549 -27.89 9.43 13.13
C SER A 549 -28.73 8.33 12.49
N ILE A 550 -29.47 7.58 13.30
CA ILE A 550 -30.17 6.35 12.90
C ILE A 550 -31.68 6.60 12.81
N GLY A 551 -32.27 6.24 11.68
CA GLY A 551 -33.72 6.22 11.47
C GLY A 551 -34.41 4.97 12.04
N SER A 552 -35.56 4.60 11.49
CA SER A 552 -36.23 3.34 11.85
C SER A 552 -35.61 2.15 11.11
N GLY A 553 -35.70 0.95 11.69
CA GLY A 553 -35.18 -0.28 11.11
C GLY A 553 -34.13 -0.99 11.96
N SER A 554 -33.34 -1.86 11.36
CA SER A 554 -32.25 -2.59 12.00
C SER A 554 -30.89 -2.13 11.49
N VAL A 555 -29.97 -1.82 12.40
CA VAL A 555 -28.60 -1.39 12.09
C VAL A 555 -27.61 -2.19 12.91
N THR A 556 -26.50 -2.60 12.30
CA THR A 556 -25.38 -3.24 13.01
C THR A 556 -24.13 -2.37 12.93
N LEU A 557 -23.55 -2.03 14.08
CA LEU A 557 -22.26 -1.35 14.18
C LEU A 557 -21.19 -2.34 14.63
N THR A 558 -20.08 -2.34 13.92
CA THR A 558 -18.90 -3.15 14.24
C THR A 558 -17.74 -2.23 14.58
N GLY A 559 -17.13 -2.46 15.74
CA GLY A 559 -15.90 -1.76 16.14
C GLY A 559 -14.66 -2.64 15.96
N VAL A 560 -13.56 -2.16 16.55
CA VAL A 560 -12.28 -2.86 16.63
C VAL A 560 -11.91 -2.93 18.10
N THR A 561 -11.53 -4.11 18.58
CA THR A 561 -11.13 -4.33 19.97
C THR A 561 -10.05 -3.32 20.38
N ASP A 562 -10.18 -2.75 21.58
CA ASP A 562 -9.31 -1.74 22.17
C ASP A 562 -9.21 -0.39 21.43
N GLN A 563 -10.02 -0.14 20.40
CA GLN A 563 -10.04 1.12 19.67
C GLN A 563 -11.24 1.99 20.04
N LEU A 564 -10.99 3.19 20.57
CA LEU A 564 -12.04 4.17 20.90
C LEU A 564 -12.39 5.07 19.70
N PHE A 565 -13.68 5.24 19.44
CA PHE A 565 -14.20 6.11 18.39
C PHE A 565 -15.00 7.27 18.96
N LYS A 566 -14.68 8.50 18.55
CA LYS A 566 -15.47 9.70 18.87
C LYS A 566 -16.68 9.83 17.95
N MET A 567 -17.71 9.02 18.21
CA MET A 567 -18.93 8.96 17.40
C MET A 567 -20.17 8.71 18.26
N PRO A 568 -20.71 9.75 18.92
CA PRO A 568 -22.01 9.63 19.56
C PRO A 568 -23.11 9.22 18.55
N ILE A 569 -24.10 8.50 19.05
CA ILE A 569 -25.20 7.94 18.26
C ILE A 569 -26.51 8.60 18.66
N THR A 570 -27.25 9.10 17.68
CA THR A 570 -28.56 9.72 17.89
C THR A 570 -29.64 8.92 17.16
N ILE A 571 -30.62 8.41 17.90
CA ILE A 571 -31.85 7.81 17.34
C ILE A 571 -32.83 8.93 17.04
N ARG A 572 -33.28 9.03 15.79
CA ARG A 572 -34.12 10.14 15.32
C ARG A 572 -35.52 10.11 15.93
N GLU A 573 -36.18 11.26 15.92
CA GLU A 573 -37.54 11.44 16.43
C GLU A 573 -38.51 10.43 15.82
N ASN A 574 -39.37 9.84 16.66
CA ASN A 574 -40.38 8.85 16.29
C ASN A 574 -39.83 7.59 15.59
N ALA A 575 -38.52 7.35 15.66
CA ALA A 575 -37.92 6.15 15.07
C ALA A 575 -38.14 4.92 15.95
N GLU A 576 -38.39 3.77 15.33
CA GLU A 576 -38.38 2.47 15.98
C GLU A 576 -37.20 1.67 15.40
N CYS A 577 -36.16 1.49 16.21
CA CYS A 577 -34.87 1.01 15.76
C CYS A 577 -34.37 -0.18 16.59
N THR A 578 -33.77 -1.15 15.93
CA THR A 578 -32.93 -2.18 16.54
C THR A 578 -31.48 -1.93 16.20
N LEU A 579 -30.67 -1.55 17.18
CA LEU A 579 -29.24 -1.30 17.02
C LEU A 579 -28.44 -2.46 17.62
N THR A 580 -27.65 -3.15 16.80
CA THR A 580 -26.70 -4.17 17.27
C THR A 580 -25.31 -3.57 17.37
N LEU A 581 -24.67 -3.67 18.53
CA LEU A 581 -23.27 -3.30 18.76
C LEU A 581 -22.43 -4.57 18.85
N HIS A 582 -21.36 -4.66 18.07
CA HIS A 582 -20.42 -5.78 18.10
C HIS A 582 -18.99 -5.25 18.24
N GLU A 583 -18.37 -5.46 19.41
CA GLU A 583 -17.02 -4.98 19.75
C GLU A 583 -16.88 -3.45 19.59
N VAL A 584 -17.90 -2.70 20.01
CA VAL A 584 -17.98 -1.24 19.83
C VAL A 584 -17.48 -0.51 21.07
N SER A 585 -16.48 0.36 20.91
CA SER A 585 -16.02 1.27 21.94
C SER A 585 -16.16 2.73 21.49
N ILE A 586 -17.06 3.48 22.14
CA ILE A 586 -17.36 4.89 21.81
C ILE A 586 -16.89 5.79 22.95
N GLU A 587 -16.25 6.90 22.60
CA GLU A 587 -15.89 7.98 23.53
C GLU A 587 -16.66 9.25 23.17
N SER A 588 -17.39 9.81 24.14
CA SER A 588 -18.06 11.12 24.00
C SER A 588 -17.23 12.25 24.62
N ASP A 589 -17.58 13.49 24.30
CA ASP A 589 -17.08 14.64 25.06
C ASP A 589 -17.91 14.80 26.36
N SER A 590 -17.40 15.57 27.34
CA SER A 590 -18.09 15.86 28.60
C SER A 590 -19.50 16.38 28.35
N ASP A 591 -20.48 15.87 29.12
CA ASP A 591 -21.91 16.20 29.03
C ASP A 591 -22.61 15.83 27.70
N VAL A 592 -21.93 15.11 26.79
CA VAL A 592 -22.53 14.57 25.56
C VAL A 592 -22.85 13.09 25.77
N PRO A 593 -24.11 12.65 25.59
CA PRO A 593 -24.44 11.22 25.65
C PRO A 593 -23.67 10.42 24.60
N ALA A 594 -23.35 9.16 24.90
CA ALA A 594 -22.80 8.25 23.89
C ALA A 594 -23.92 7.74 22.96
N ILE A 595 -25.12 7.55 23.52
CA ILE A 595 -26.33 7.23 22.76
C ILE A 595 -27.46 8.14 23.24
N GLU A 596 -28.16 8.79 22.32
CA GLU A 596 -29.28 9.68 22.60
C GLU A 596 -30.54 9.24 21.86
N LEU A 597 -31.65 9.05 22.60
CA LEU A 597 -32.97 8.82 22.04
C LEU A 597 -33.71 10.16 21.88
N SER A 598 -34.12 10.49 20.67
CA SER A 598 -34.95 11.68 20.41
C SER A 598 -36.43 11.43 20.76
N GLU A 599 -37.23 12.50 20.81
CA GLU A 599 -38.65 12.46 21.19
C GLU A 599 -39.44 11.36 20.44
N GLY A 600 -40.22 10.58 21.20
CA GLY A 600 -41.09 9.53 20.67
C GLY A 600 -40.37 8.30 20.10
N SER A 601 -39.05 8.22 20.19
CA SER A 601 -38.28 7.09 19.66
C SER A 601 -38.29 5.85 20.58
N ARG A 602 -38.07 4.69 19.97
CA ARG A 602 -37.96 3.39 20.62
C ARG A 602 -36.71 2.68 20.12
N LEU A 603 -35.81 2.34 21.05
CA LEU A 603 -34.55 1.65 20.74
C LEU A 603 -34.55 0.25 21.38
N THR A 604 -34.30 -0.77 20.56
CA THR A 604 -33.81 -2.08 21.02
C THR A 604 -32.30 -2.13 20.78
N LEU A 605 -31.52 -2.07 21.84
CA LEU A 605 -30.06 -2.15 21.80
C LEU A 605 -29.63 -3.60 22.08
N ILE A 606 -28.94 -4.22 21.13
CA ILE A 606 -28.42 -5.59 21.21
C ILE A 606 -26.90 -5.50 21.31
N CYS A 607 -26.31 -6.00 22.41
CA CYS A 607 -24.86 -6.01 22.61
C CYS A 607 -24.27 -7.41 22.38
N GLU A 608 -23.32 -7.50 21.46
CA GLU A 608 -22.52 -8.67 21.16
C GLU A 608 -21.03 -8.35 21.39
N GLY A 609 -20.24 -9.32 21.87
CA GLY A 609 -18.84 -9.07 22.24
C GLY A 609 -18.70 -8.11 23.42
N ASN A 610 -17.55 -7.43 23.53
CA ASN A 610 -17.29 -6.44 24.58
C ASN A 610 -17.52 -5.02 24.06
N ASN A 611 -18.45 -4.30 24.68
CA ASN A 611 -18.80 -2.93 24.27
C ASN A 611 -18.51 -1.93 25.40
N LEU A 612 -18.04 -0.74 25.04
CA LEU A 612 -17.67 0.31 25.98
C LEU A 612 -18.26 1.66 25.53
N LEU A 613 -18.97 2.34 26.44
CA LEU A 613 -19.39 3.73 26.29
C LEU A 613 -18.64 4.55 27.34
N ARG A 614 -17.69 5.39 26.90
CA ARG A 614 -16.81 6.17 27.76
C ARG A 614 -17.21 7.64 27.75
N LEU A 615 -17.13 8.29 28.91
CA LEU A 615 -17.43 9.71 29.15
C LEU A 615 -18.90 10.12 28.94
N GLY A 616 -19.70 9.33 28.21
CA GLY A 616 -21.14 9.57 28.01
C GLY A 616 -21.98 8.31 28.25
N GLY A 617 -23.17 8.50 28.85
CA GLY A 617 -24.16 7.45 29.07
C GLY A 617 -25.18 7.30 27.93
N ILE A 618 -26.25 6.56 28.20
CA ILE A 618 -27.41 6.42 27.29
C ILE A 618 -28.53 7.34 27.78
N LEU A 619 -28.83 8.39 27.01
CA LEU A 619 -29.92 9.33 27.30
C LEU A 619 -31.25 8.76 26.81
N VAL A 620 -32.18 8.54 27.73
CA VAL A 620 -33.54 8.03 27.54
C VAL A 620 -34.53 9.08 28.08
N PRO A 621 -34.92 10.08 27.27
CA PRO A 621 -35.85 11.12 27.70
C PRO A 621 -37.27 10.59 27.96
N GLU A 622 -38.06 11.36 28.70
CA GLU A 622 -39.49 11.07 28.89
C GLU A 622 -40.22 10.90 27.55
N GLY A 623 -41.06 9.87 27.46
CA GLY A 623 -41.78 9.53 26.23
C GLY A 623 -41.00 8.63 25.25
N THR A 624 -39.77 8.26 25.57
CA THR A 624 -38.97 7.28 24.80
C THR A 624 -38.90 5.93 25.50
N VAL A 625 -38.51 4.88 24.76
CA VAL A 625 -38.35 3.52 25.31
C VAL A 625 -37.01 2.95 24.90
N LEU A 626 -36.25 2.45 25.87
CA LEU A 626 -35.03 1.68 25.66
C LEU A 626 -35.25 0.23 26.11
N THR A 627 -34.92 -0.72 25.24
CA THR A 627 -34.79 -2.14 25.57
C THR A 627 -33.34 -2.56 25.32
N LEU A 628 -32.65 -3.05 26.34
CA LEU A 628 -31.26 -3.51 26.27
C LEU A 628 -31.22 -5.03 26.41
N SER A 629 -30.50 -5.70 25.51
CA SER A 629 -30.30 -7.15 25.55
C SER A 629 -29.01 -7.56 24.84
N GLY A 630 -28.66 -8.85 24.89
CA GLY A 630 -27.62 -9.44 24.02
C GLY A 630 -26.66 -10.35 24.77
N SER A 631 -26.01 -11.26 24.05
CA SER A 631 -25.11 -12.24 24.66
C SER A 631 -23.74 -11.70 25.07
N GLY A 632 -23.47 -10.41 24.84
CA GLY A 632 -22.21 -9.75 25.15
C GLY A 632 -22.22 -8.95 26.45
N SER A 633 -21.20 -8.10 26.61
CA SER A 633 -21.06 -7.16 27.72
C SER A 633 -21.19 -5.71 27.25
N LEU A 634 -21.67 -4.85 28.16
CA LEU A 634 -21.71 -3.41 27.99
C LEU A 634 -21.19 -2.71 29.25
N CYS A 635 -20.09 -1.97 29.10
CA CYS A 635 -19.54 -1.10 30.15
C CYS A 635 -19.89 0.36 29.83
N ILE A 636 -20.41 1.10 30.81
CA ILE A 636 -20.81 2.50 30.66
C ILE A 636 -20.16 3.32 31.77
N ASP A 637 -19.18 4.16 31.41
CA ASP A 637 -18.36 4.93 32.36
C ASP A 637 -18.49 6.44 32.08
N PRO A 638 -19.63 7.07 32.43
CA PRO A 638 -19.88 8.48 32.18
C PRO A 638 -19.16 9.35 33.21
N GLU A 639 -18.69 10.52 32.77
CA GLU A 639 -18.05 11.52 33.63
C GLU A 639 -18.64 12.90 33.33
N ALA A 640 -19.37 13.44 34.31
CA ALA A 640 -20.04 14.73 34.21
C ALA A 640 -20.34 15.28 35.61
N HIS A 641 -20.66 16.56 35.72
CA HIS A 641 -21.12 17.11 37.00
C HIS A 641 -22.48 16.51 37.42
N ASP A 642 -23.40 16.38 36.46
CA ASP A 642 -24.68 15.68 36.61
C ASP A 642 -24.68 14.49 35.65
N CYS A 643 -24.53 13.31 36.22
CA CYS A 643 -24.04 12.14 35.51
C CYS A 643 -25.08 11.01 35.53
N PHE A 644 -25.26 10.32 34.40
CA PHE A 644 -26.17 9.19 34.32
C PHE A 644 -25.58 8.07 33.46
N GLY A 645 -25.79 6.81 33.88
CA GLY A 645 -25.43 5.63 33.10
C GLY A 645 -26.47 5.38 32.01
N ILE A 646 -27.71 5.08 32.41
CA ILE A 646 -28.86 4.89 31.51
C ILE A 646 -30.06 5.66 32.05
N GLY A 647 -30.59 6.60 31.26
CA GLY A 647 -31.79 7.34 31.64
C GLY A 647 -31.64 8.83 31.43
N ASN A 648 -31.77 9.66 32.46
CA ASN A 648 -31.74 11.12 32.32
C ASN A 648 -31.02 11.81 33.48
N ASP A 649 -30.79 13.12 33.33
CA ASP A 649 -30.17 13.98 34.33
C ASP A 649 -30.97 14.06 35.65
N SER A 650 -30.36 14.63 36.70
CA SER A 650 -30.96 14.74 38.04
C SER A 650 -32.20 15.63 38.12
N GLU A 651 -32.56 16.34 37.04
CA GLU A 651 -33.64 17.33 37.01
C GLU A 651 -34.82 16.92 36.12
N LYS A 652 -34.68 15.88 35.28
CA LYS A 652 -35.69 15.42 34.32
C LYS A 652 -36.20 14.00 34.60
N SER A 653 -37.34 13.66 34.00
CA SER A 653 -37.86 12.29 34.03
C SER A 653 -37.12 11.44 32.99
N ALA A 654 -36.89 10.17 33.31
CA ALA A 654 -36.46 9.18 32.33
C ALA A 654 -37.67 8.60 31.58
N GLY A 655 -37.42 8.11 30.37
CA GLY A 655 -38.34 7.24 29.64
C GLY A 655 -38.43 5.84 30.28
N GLU A 656 -39.00 4.90 29.54
CA GLU A 656 -39.12 3.51 30.02
C GLU A 656 -37.86 2.71 29.67
N ILE A 657 -37.27 2.06 30.67
CA ILE A 657 -36.03 1.28 30.51
C ILE A 657 -36.31 -0.19 30.81
N TYR A 658 -36.01 -1.05 29.83
CA TYR A 658 -36.13 -2.50 29.91
C TYR A 658 -34.75 -3.13 29.68
N ILE A 659 -34.35 -4.07 30.53
CA ILE A 659 -33.06 -4.77 30.42
C ILE A 659 -33.30 -6.27 30.57
N ASP A 660 -32.78 -7.06 29.65
CA ASP A 660 -32.92 -8.52 29.67
C ASP A 660 -31.71 -9.20 29.03
N THR A 661 -31.16 -10.23 29.67
CA THR A 661 -30.11 -11.10 29.12
C THR A 661 -28.89 -10.29 28.63
N ILE A 662 -28.11 -9.71 29.55
CA ILE A 662 -26.84 -9.00 29.26
C ILE A 662 -25.94 -8.94 30.51
N ASP A 663 -24.63 -8.85 30.31
CA ASP A 663 -23.66 -8.44 31.34
C ASP A 663 -23.44 -6.90 31.27
N LEU A 664 -23.97 -6.16 32.24
CA LEU A 664 -23.95 -4.69 32.25
C LEU A 664 -23.15 -4.16 33.45
N THR A 665 -22.18 -3.30 33.18
CA THR A 665 -21.45 -2.57 34.22
C THR A 665 -21.60 -1.07 33.99
N ILE A 666 -22.00 -0.34 35.03
CA ILE A 666 -22.13 1.12 34.99
C ILE A 666 -21.25 1.72 36.08
N SER A 667 -20.35 2.65 35.73
CA SER A 667 -19.48 3.34 36.68
C SER A 667 -19.62 4.85 36.56
N THR A 668 -20.51 5.41 37.38
CA THR A 668 -20.87 6.83 37.34
C THR A 668 -20.04 7.66 38.33
N ASN A 669 -19.46 8.77 37.86
CA ASN A 669 -18.67 9.69 38.68
C ASN A 669 -19.05 11.16 38.43
N GLY A 670 -19.48 11.87 39.48
CA GLY A 670 -20.00 13.24 39.38
C GLY A 670 -20.54 13.77 40.72
N GLU A 671 -21.03 15.01 40.78
CA GLU A 671 -21.63 15.55 42.02
C GLU A 671 -23.02 14.93 42.26
N ARG A 672 -23.79 14.75 41.19
CA ARG A 672 -25.08 14.05 41.19
C ARG A 672 -25.01 12.92 40.19
N CYS A 673 -25.30 11.70 40.63
CA CYS A 673 -25.17 10.54 39.75
C CYS A 673 -26.35 9.57 39.84
N ILE A 674 -26.76 9.07 38.69
CA ILE A 674 -27.84 8.10 38.54
C ILE A 674 -27.30 6.93 37.73
N GLY A 675 -27.26 5.72 38.30
CA GLY A 675 -26.87 4.53 37.54
C GLY A 675 -27.88 4.24 36.43
N ILE A 676 -29.12 3.92 36.83
CA ILE A 676 -30.24 3.66 35.93
C ILE A 676 -31.50 4.39 36.42
N GLY A 677 -32.06 5.31 35.62
CA GLY A 677 -33.29 6.02 35.95
C GLY A 677 -33.22 7.52 35.67
N GLY A 678 -33.80 8.37 36.52
CA GLY A 678 -33.85 9.80 36.24
C GLY A 678 -34.19 10.67 37.45
N GLY A 679 -34.00 11.98 37.34
CA GLY A 679 -34.26 12.94 38.40
C GLY A 679 -35.68 12.92 38.98
N LYS A 680 -36.70 13.03 38.14
CA LYS A 680 -38.11 13.24 38.57
C LYS A 680 -38.98 12.00 38.53
N LYS A 681 -38.71 11.09 37.60
CA LYS A 681 -39.44 9.84 37.47
C LYS A 681 -38.52 8.80 36.86
N ALA A 682 -38.59 7.59 37.38
CA ALA A 682 -37.90 6.43 36.82
C ALA A 682 -38.88 5.26 36.68
N PHE A 683 -38.89 4.62 35.51
CA PHE A 683 -39.57 3.35 35.28
C PHE A 683 -38.54 2.36 34.71
N VAL A 684 -38.18 1.35 35.49
CA VAL A 684 -37.11 0.40 35.15
C VAL A 684 -37.61 -1.02 35.36
N ARG A 685 -37.42 -1.87 34.34
CA ARG A 685 -37.68 -3.30 34.40
C ARG A 685 -36.44 -4.09 34.01
N ILE A 686 -35.97 -4.94 34.90
CA ILE A 686 -34.87 -5.88 34.66
C ILE A 686 -35.46 -7.28 34.69
N GLY A 687 -35.40 -7.99 33.56
CA GLY A 687 -35.95 -9.34 33.41
C GLY A 687 -34.94 -10.46 33.67
N SER A 688 -33.67 -10.24 33.32
CA SER A 688 -32.55 -11.14 33.62
C SER A 688 -31.19 -10.47 33.32
N GLY A 689 -30.09 -11.07 33.74
CA GLY A 689 -28.71 -10.62 33.45
C GLY A 689 -27.81 -10.55 34.67
N CYS A 690 -26.57 -10.11 34.47
CA CYS A 690 -25.62 -9.76 35.53
C CYS A 690 -25.36 -8.25 35.44
N ILE A 691 -25.78 -7.49 36.45
CA ILE A 691 -25.72 -6.03 36.40
C ILE A 691 -25.02 -5.50 37.64
N ASP A 692 -23.97 -4.71 37.42
CA ASP A 692 -23.21 -4.04 38.48
C ASP A 692 -23.25 -2.52 38.26
N VAL A 693 -23.71 -1.79 39.27
CA VAL A 693 -23.83 -0.32 39.24
C VAL A 693 -22.97 0.29 40.33
N ASN A 694 -21.96 1.05 39.93
CA ASN A 694 -21.06 1.78 40.80
C ASN A 694 -21.33 3.28 40.66
N CYS A 695 -21.59 3.97 41.77
CA CYS A 695 -21.80 5.41 41.78
C CYS A 695 -20.93 6.10 42.82
N SER A 696 -20.22 7.16 42.44
CA SER A 696 -19.47 8.00 43.37
C SER A 696 -19.78 9.48 43.18
N GLY A 697 -20.05 10.19 44.29
CA GLY A 697 -20.44 11.60 44.20
C GLY A 697 -20.94 12.25 45.49
N GLY A 698 -21.69 13.35 45.35
CA GLY A 698 -22.40 14.01 46.44
C GLY A 698 -23.76 13.35 46.72
N ILE A 699 -24.58 13.22 45.68
CA ILE A 699 -25.91 12.60 45.72
C ILE A 699 -25.98 11.51 44.66
N CYS A 700 -26.24 10.26 45.07
CA CYS A 700 -26.22 9.15 44.13
C CYS A 700 -27.42 8.21 44.29
N THR A 701 -28.01 7.82 43.16
CA THR A 701 -28.98 6.73 43.11
C THR A 701 -28.46 5.63 42.20
N GLY A 702 -28.45 4.37 42.68
CA GLY A 702 -28.03 3.22 41.87
C GLY A 702 -29.07 2.94 40.78
N ILE A 703 -30.26 2.51 41.19
CA ILE A 703 -31.44 2.43 40.33
C ILE A 703 -32.59 3.22 40.92
N GLY A 704 -33.18 4.10 40.11
CA GLY A 704 -34.39 4.83 40.41
C GLY A 704 -34.23 6.33 40.23
N SER A 705 -34.61 7.11 41.23
CA SER A 705 -34.69 8.56 41.11
C SER A 705 -34.07 9.33 42.26
N ILE A 706 -33.77 10.60 42.03
CA ILE A 706 -33.28 11.51 43.07
C ILE A 706 -34.46 12.30 43.66
N GLY A 707 -35.13 13.10 42.83
CA GLY A 707 -36.12 14.09 43.23
C GLY A 707 -37.58 13.67 43.13
N GLY A 708 -37.91 12.49 42.61
CA GLY A 708 -39.32 12.09 42.41
C GLY A 708 -39.57 10.59 42.44
N ASP A 709 -40.57 10.10 41.71
CA ASP A 709 -41.10 8.73 41.90
C ASP A 709 -40.28 7.67 41.16
N ALA A 710 -40.20 6.45 41.71
CA ALA A 710 -39.48 5.33 41.12
C ALA A 710 -40.35 4.07 41.09
N ASP A 711 -40.59 3.53 39.89
CA ASP A 711 -41.30 2.27 39.64
C ASP A 711 -40.31 1.23 39.14
N LEU A 712 -39.89 0.32 40.01
CA LEU A 712 -38.74 -0.56 39.81
C LEU A 712 -39.16 -2.03 39.91
N PHE A 713 -38.89 -2.81 38.86
CA PHE A 713 -39.19 -4.24 38.84
C PHE A 713 -37.96 -5.03 38.40
N ILE A 714 -37.48 -5.94 39.23
CA ILE A 714 -36.26 -6.72 39.01
C ILE A 714 -36.60 -8.20 39.17
N ASP A 715 -36.30 -9.01 38.16
CA ASP A 715 -36.53 -10.46 38.16
C ASP A 715 -35.29 -11.19 37.64
N SER A 716 -35.08 -12.42 38.11
CA SER A 716 -34.20 -13.43 37.51
C SER A 716 -32.78 -12.94 37.16
N CYS A 717 -32.18 -12.08 38.00
CA CYS A 717 -30.88 -11.46 37.75
C CYS A 717 -29.93 -11.51 38.96
N SER A 718 -28.62 -11.38 38.69
CA SER A 718 -27.61 -11.02 39.70
C SER A 718 -27.41 -9.51 39.64
N PHE A 719 -27.65 -8.81 40.75
CA PHE A 719 -27.67 -7.36 40.80
C PHE A 719 -26.78 -6.80 41.91
N GLY A 720 -25.72 -6.09 41.54
CA GLY A 720 -24.79 -5.42 42.45
C GLY A 720 -24.91 -3.90 42.38
N VAL A 721 -24.93 -3.24 43.54
CA VAL A 721 -24.87 -1.78 43.63
C VAL A 721 -23.84 -1.37 44.67
N ASN A 722 -22.87 -0.54 44.29
CA ASN A 722 -21.89 0.05 45.18
C ASN A 722 -21.92 1.58 45.09
N ILE A 723 -22.22 2.26 46.19
CA ILE A 723 -22.36 3.72 46.20
C ILE A 723 -21.52 4.38 47.29
N ALA A 724 -20.64 5.28 46.89
CA ALA A 724 -19.90 6.17 47.79
C ALA A 724 -20.38 7.63 47.62
N ALA A 725 -21.33 8.07 48.46
CA ALA A 725 -21.90 9.42 48.35
C ALA A 725 -22.41 9.97 49.67
N ALA A 726 -22.51 11.31 49.80
CA ALA A 726 -23.01 11.91 51.04
C ALA A 726 -24.47 11.52 51.33
N SER A 727 -25.32 11.53 50.30
CA SER A 727 -26.68 10.98 50.35
C SER A 727 -26.87 9.98 49.21
N SER A 728 -27.41 8.80 49.51
CA SER A 728 -27.59 7.77 48.49
C SER A 728 -28.81 6.87 48.69
N THR A 729 -29.31 6.36 47.57
CA THR A 729 -30.26 5.24 47.54
C THR A 729 -29.75 4.17 46.57
N CYS A 730 -29.57 2.92 47.01
CA CYS A 730 -29.15 1.85 46.09
C CYS A 730 -30.25 1.51 45.09
N ILE A 731 -31.47 1.24 45.57
CA ILE A 731 -32.66 0.90 44.76
C ILE A 731 -33.86 1.69 45.30
N GLY A 732 -34.39 2.64 44.52
CA GLY A 732 -35.58 3.41 44.89
C GLY A 732 -35.41 4.91 44.66
N SER A 733 -35.83 5.72 45.63
CA SER A 733 -35.83 7.18 45.52
C SER A 733 -35.15 7.86 46.69
N ILE A 734 -34.60 9.06 46.47
CA ILE A 734 -34.08 9.89 47.58
C ILE A 734 -35.20 10.70 48.22
N SER A 735 -36.08 11.34 47.45
CA SER A 735 -37.14 12.21 48.01
C SER A 735 -38.56 12.03 47.43
N GLY A 736 -38.80 10.98 46.64
CA GLY A 736 -40.13 10.65 46.12
C GLY A 736 -40.60 9.24 46.50
N ASN A 737 -41.73 8.82 45.93
CA ASN A 737 -42.29 7.51 46.24
C ASN A 737 -41.54 6.41 45.50
N ALA A 738 -41.45 5.22 46.09
CA ALA A 738 -40.79 4.08 45.49
C ALA A 738 -41.72 2.86 45.50
N VAL A 739 -42.01 2.32 44.31
CA VAL A 739 -42.68 1.03 44.13
C VAL A 739 -41.62 0.06 43.64
N ILE A 740 -41.30 -0.94 44.45
CA ILE A 740 -40.17 -1.84 44.23
C ILE A 740 -40.66 -3.29 44.31
N GLY A 741 -40.55 -4.01 43.19
CA GLY A 741 -40.79 -5.45 43.13
C GLY A 741 -39.51 -6.17 42.74
N ILE A 742 -39.01 -7.08 43.59
CA ILE A 742 -37.85 -7.91 43.27
C ILE A 742 -38.21 -9.38 43.45
N ALA A 743 -37.92 -10.21 42.44
CA ALA A 743 -38.17 -11.65 42.48
C ALA A 743 -37.02 -12.47 41.91
N ASN A 744 -36.79 -13.69 42.40
CA ASN A 744 -35.86 -14.67 41.82
C ASN A 744 -34.43 -14.14 41.57
N ALA A 745 -33.94 -13.23 42.40
CA ALA A 745 -32.70 -12.49 42.17
C ALA A 745 -31.68 -12.68 43.31
N SER A 746 -30.44 -12.31 43.06
CA SER A 746 -29.42 -12.08 44.10
C SER A 746 -29.07 -10.60 44.08
N VAL A 747 -29.27 -9.90 45.20
CA VAL A 747 -29.07 -8.45 45.28
C VAL A 747 -28.02 -8.10 46.33
N ASN A 748 -26.95 -7.44 45.91
CA ASN A 748 -25.90 -6.96 46.78
C ASN A 748 -25.90 -5.43 46.78
N CYS A 749 -26.04 -4.80 47.94
CA CYS A 749 -26.01 -3.34 48.07
C CYS A 749 -24.94 -2.91 49.07
N GLU A 750 -23.90 -2.25 48.59
CA GLU A 750 -22.89 -1.60 49.42
C GLU A 750 -23.06 -0.08 49.33
N SER A 751 -23.09 0.60 50.48
CA SER A 751 -23.11 2.06 50.49
C SER A 751 -22.36 2.69 51.66
N ALA A 752 -21.64 3.77 51.38
CA ALA A 752 -20.90 4.54 52.38
C ALA A 752 -21.16 6.05 52.26
N GLY A 753 -21.40 6.73 53.39
CA GLY A 753 -21.71 8.16 53.37
C GLY A 753 -22.37 8.74 54.63
N SER A 754 -23.24 9.74 54.46
CA SER A 754 -23.97 10.37 55.59
C SER A 754 -25.40 9.83 55.73
N ASN A 755 -26.23 9.95 54.69
CA ASN A 755 -27.63 9.52 54.70
C ASN A 755 -27.84 8.46 53.64
N LEU A 756 -28.08 7.22 54.04
CA LEU A 756 -28.04 6.07 53.15
C LEU A 756 -29.37 5.34 53.16
N CYS A 757 -29.84 4.96 51.98
CA CYS A 757 -30.96 4.05 51.77
C CYS A 757 -30.49 2.84 50.94
N GLY A 758 -30.78 1.63 51.37
CA GLY A 758 -30.61 0.45 50.51
C GLY A 758 -31.73 0.37 49.51
N ILE A 759 -32.89 -0.06 49.98
CA ILE A 759 -34.06 -0.34 49.15
C ILE A 759 -35.25 0.47 49.68
N GLY A 760 -35.73 1.44 48.93
CA GLY A 760 -36.93 2.23 49.28
C GLY A 760 -36.80 3.73 49.09
N SER A 761 -37.31 4.52 50.04
CA SER A 761 -37.34 6.00 49.95
C SER A 761 -36.60 6.65 51.13
N LEU A 762 -35.53 7.41 50.84
CA LEU A 762 -34.64 7.95 51.87
C LEU A 762 -35.26 9.09 52.69
N SER A 763 -36.09 9.94 52.09
CA SER A 763 -36.57 11.17 52.71
C SER A 763 -38.03 11.51 52.35
N GLY A 764 -38.97 11.01 53.14
CA GLY A 764 -40.36 11.48 53.17
C GLY A 764 -41.29 10.97 52.06
N GLY A 765 -40.84 10.05 51.21
CA GLY A 765 -41.69 9.38 50.22
C GLY A 765 -42.21 8.03 50.70
N ARG A 766 -43.37 7.60 50.19
CA ARG A 766 -43.89 6.25 50.48
C ARG A 766 -43.06 5.19 49.78
N ALA A 767 -42.81 4.07 50.45
CA ALA A 767 -42.15 2.90 49.87
C ALA A 767 -43.08 1.68 49.90
N ASP A 768 -43.43 1.16 48.72
CA ASP A 768 -44.15 -0.11 48.55
C ASP A 768 -43.16 -1.16 48.02
N ILE A 769 -42.79 -2.11 48.86
CA ILE A 769 -41.68 -3.05 48.60
C ILE A 769 -42.20 -4.49 48.67
N ASP A 770 -42.10 -5.23 47.56
CA ASP A 770 -42.46 -6.66 47.44
C ASP A 770 -41.21 -7.47 47.04
N LEU A 771 -40.75 -8.35 47.92
CA LEU A 771 -39.53 -9.15 47.75
C LEU A 771 -39.87 -10.64 47.82
N ARG A 772 -39.56 -11.41 46.77
CA ARG A 772 -39.95 -12.83 46.69
C ARG A 772 -38.85 -13.74 46.19
N SER A 773 -38.62 -14.86 46.87
CA SER A 773 -37.70 -15.93 46.40
C SER A 773 -36.31 -15.41 46.01
N LEU A 774 -35.65 -14.65 46.89
CA LEU A 774 -34.40 -13.96 46.59
C LEU A 774 -33.46 -13.87 47.78
N GLU A 775 -32.18 -13.59 47.52
CA GLU A 775 -31.16 -13.28 48.52
C GLU A 775 -30.77 -11.79 48.43
N ILE A 776 -30.79 -11.10 49.57
CA ILE A 776 -30.30 -9.71 49.71
C ILE A 776 -29.17 -9.69 50.72
N ASP A 777 -28.04 -9.12 50.34
CA ASP A 777 -26.97 -8.74 51.24
C ASP A 777 -26.75 -7.22 51.17
N THR A 778 -26.85 -6.54 52.31
CA THR A 778 -26.52 -5.11 52.42
C THR A 778 -25.33 -4.85 53.33
N VAL A 779 -24.45 -3.95 52.92
CA VAL A 779 -23.32 -3.47 53.71
C VAL A 779 -23.33 -1.95 53.71
N MET A 780 -23.70 -1.33 54.83
CA MET A 780 -23.87 0.12 54.91
C MET A 780 -23.02 0.76 56.01
N ARG A 781 -22.36 1.87 55.69
CA ARG A 781 -21.48 2.60 56.61
C ARG A 781 -21.75 4.10 56.56
N GLY A 782 -22.43 4.65 57.57
CA GLY A 782 -22.82 6.06 57.54
C GLY A 782 -23.44 6.63 58.81
N LYS A 783 -23.92 7.88 58.77
CA LYS A 783 -24.49 8.56 59.96
C LYS A 783 -25.93 8.13 60.22
N ALA A 784 -26.77 8.18 59.20
CA ALA A 784 -28.16 7.76 59.21
C ALA A 784 -28.35 6.73 58.08
N ILE A 785 -28.81 5.54 58.44
CA ILE A 785 -28.92 4.40 57.54
C ILE A 785 -30.35 3.86 57.58
N LEU A 786 -30.95 3.70 56.42
CA LEU A 786 -32.20 2.97 56.17
C LEU A 786 -31.85 1.79 55.26
N ASN A 787 -31.89 0.55 55.76
CA ASN A 787 -31.56 -0.58 54.90
C ASN A 787 -32.69 -0.86 53.91
N ILE A 788 -33.92 -1.11 54.41
CA ILE A 788 -35.09 -1.38 53.57
C ILE A 788 -36.31 -0.63 54.15
N GLY A 789 -36.97 0.22 53.36
CA GLY A 789 -38.23 0.86 53.76
C GLY A 789 -38.35 2.35 53.43
N SER A 790 -38.85 3.13 54.39
CA SER A 790 -39.01 4.59 54.26
C SER A 790 -38.58 5.31 55.53
N ASN A 791 -38.34 6.62 55.42
CA ASN A 791 -38.04 7.49 56.54
C ASN A 791 -39.07 8.62 56.66
N GLY A 792 -39.99 8.48 57.61
CA GLY A 792 -40.96 9.51 57.99
C GLY A 792 -42.22 9.58 57.12
N ALA A 793 -42.57 8.50 56.41
CA ALA A 793 -43.77 8.42 55.58
C ALA A 793 -44.51 7.08 55.80
N GLU A 794 -44.68 6.25 54.77
CA GLU A 794 -45.29 4.91 54.84
C GLU A 794 -44.37 3.88 54.17
N ALA A 795 -44.04 2.81 54.88
CA ALA A 795 -43.29 1.66 54.35
C ALA A 795 -44.17 0.40 54.35
N ASN A 796 -44.75 0.06 53.20
CA ASN A 796 -45.50 -1.18 53.02
C ASN A 796 -44.57 -2.26 52.45
N CYS A 797 -44.20 -3.21 53.29
CA CYS A 797 -43.22 -4.25 52.95
C CYS A 797 -43.89 -5.64 52.94
N SER A 798 -43.67 -6.42 51.89
CA SER A 798 -44.18 -7.79 51.73
C SER A 798 -43.05 -8.71 51.29
N PHE A 799 -42.54 -9.55 52.20
CA PHE A 799 -41.42 -10.45 51.94
C PHE A 799 -41.85 -11.92 52.05
N ALA A 800 -41.50 -12.74 51.06
CA ALA A 800 -41.84 -14.16 51.04
C ALA A 800 -40.71 -15.02 50.46
N HIS A 801 -40.32 -16.09 51.16
CA HIS A 801 -39.26 -17.00 50.73
C HIS A 801 -37.92 -16.30 50.47
N THR A 802 -37.56 -15.30 51.27
CA THR A 802 -36.33 -14.53 51.08
C THR A 802 -35.30 -14.79 52.16
N LYS A 803 -34.03 -14.57 51.83
CA LYS A 803 -32.93 -14.47 52.80
C LYS A 803 -32.38 -13.06 52.76
N ILE A 804 -32.37 -12.38 53.90
CA ILE A 804 -31.98 -10.98 54.02
C ILE A 804 -30.86 -10.87 55.06
N THR A 805 -29.67 -10.45 54.65
CA THR A 805 -28.54 -10.15 55.52
C THR A 805 -28.26 -8.66 55.49
N LEU A 806 -28.40 -7.97 56.62
CA LEU A 806 -28.12 -6.54 56.73
C LEU A 806 -26.95 -6.32 57.69
N TYR A 807 -25.83 -5.82 57.17
CA TYR A 807 -24.72 -5.31 57.97
C TYR A 807 -24.72 -3.79 57.92
N SER A 808 -24.70 -3.14 59.09
CA SER A 808 -24.67 -1.67 59.15
C SER A 808 -23.80 -1.14 60.28
N GLU A 809 -23.03 -0.11 59.99
CA GLU A 809 -22.21 0.60 60.98
C GLU A 809 -22.50 2.10 60.90
N GLY A 810 -23.06 2.66 61.97
CA GLY A 810 -23.51 4.05 61.93
C GLY A 810 -24.15 4.63 63.18
N GLY A 811 -24.39 5.95 63.16
CA GLY A 811 -25.00 6.65 64.29
C GLY A 811 -26.44 6.20 64.55
N GLU A 812 -27.25 6.22 63.50
CA GLU A 812 -28.66 5.83 63.46
C GLU A 812 -28.88 4.80 62.36
N VAL A 813 -29.44 3.64 62.70
CA VAL A 813 -29.67 2.53 61.76
C VAL A 813 -31.09 2.01 61.86
N THR A 814 -31.82 2.05 60.76
CA THR A 814 -33.13 1.40 60.57
C THR A 814 -32.92 0.19 59.65
N GLY A 815 -33.30 -1.00 60.13
CA GLY A 815 -33.23 -2.24 59.36
C GLY A 815 -34.34 -2.32 58.33
N ILE A 816 -35.53 -2.73 58.74
CA ILE A 816 -36.69 -2.92 57.85
C ILE A 816 -37.87 -2.08 58.36
N GLY A 817 -38.44 -1.26 57.48
CA GLY A 817 -39.67 -0.50 57.72
C GLY A 817 -39.48 1.00 57.82
N ASP A 818 -40.21 1.64 58.72
CA ASP A 818 -40.12 3.08 58.98
C ASP A 818 -40.14 3.36 60.47
N ARG A 819 -39.04 3.94 60.97
CA ARG A 819 -38.86 4.30 62.37
C ARG A 819 -39.80 5.40 62.85
N ASN A 820 -40.12 6.35 61.97
CA ASN A 820 -40.82 7.59 62.30
C ASN A 820 -42.22 7.66 61.66
N GLY A 821 -42.50 6.79 60.70
CA GLY A 821 -43.72 6.73 59.91
C GLY A 821 -44.59 5.50 60.18
N GLY A 822 -45.45 5.19 59.21
CA GLY A 822 -46.38 4.06 59.23
C GLY A 822 -46.10 3.01 58.15
N GLY A 823 -47.13 2.26 57.77
CA GLY A 823 -47.06 1.21 56.76
C GLY A 823 -46.95 -0.19 57.37
N ASP A 824 -47.50 -1.17 56.65
CA ASP A 824 -47.59 -2.56 57.11
C ASP A 824 -46.38 -3.38 56.63
N ILE A 825 -45.80 -4.16 57.55
CA ILE A 825 -44.66 -5.04 57.27
C ILE A 825 -45.11 -6.48 57.43
N ASN A 826 -45.12 -7.24 56.34
CA ASN A 826 -45.49 -8.65 56.30
C ASN A 826 -44.29 -9.47 55.82
N VAL A 827 -43.78 -10.35 56.68
CA VAL A 827 -42.68 -11.26 56.34
C VAL A 827 -43.15 -12.70 56.56
N SER A 828 -42.98 -13.54 55.56
CA SER A 828 -43.39 -14.95 55.60
C SER A 828 -42.30 -15.88 55.07
N GLU A 829 -42.10 -17.02 55.73
CA GLU A 829 -41.23 -18.11 55.25
C GLU A 829 -39.81 -17.64 54.84
N SER A 830 -39.21 -16.75 55.64
CA SER A 830 -37.96 -16.04 55.27
C SER A 830 -36.91 -16.07 56.40
N GLU A 831 -35.65 -15.85 56.05
CA GLU A 831 -34.51 -15.74 56.97
C GLU A 831 -34.02 -14.30 57.02
N ILE A 832 -33.90 -13.72 58.22
CA ILE A 832 -33.42 -12.36 58.43
C ILE A 832 -32.25 -12.36 59.42
N HIS A 833 -31.10 -11.90 58.95
CA HIS A 833 -29.87 -11.75 59.71
C HIS A 833 -29.47 -10.28 59.76
N LEU A 834 -29.50 -9.67 60.95
CA LEU A 834 -29.13 -8.26 61.16
C LEU A 834 -27.90 -8.17 62.06
N ALA A 835 -26.88 -7.44 61.63
CA ALA A 835 -25.68 -7.18 62.41
C ALA A 835 -25.34 -5.69 62.38
N PHE A 836 -25.74 -4.97 63.42
CA PHE A 836 -25.59 -3.51 63.49
C PHE A 836 -24.62 -3.08 64.57
N ARG A 837 -23.71 -2.15 64.22
CA ARG A 837 -22.86 -1.42 65.15
C ARG A 837 -23.34 0.03 65.19
N THR A 838 -24.13 0.37 66.19
CA THR A 838 -24.87 1.64 66.21
C THR A 838 -25.20 2.16 67.61
N GLY A 839 -25.25 3.48 67.73
CA GLY A 839 -25.73 4.16 68.94
C GLY A 839 -27.26 4.18 69.05
N ASN A 840 -27.98 4.05 67.93
CA ASN A 840 -29.44 4.11 67.87
C ASN A 840 -29.99 3.20 66.76
N GLY A 841 -30.13 1.91 67.06
CA GLY A 841 -30.63 0.88 66.14
C GLY A 841 -32.13 0.64 66.24
N PHE A 842 -32.76 0.38 65.11
CA PHE A 842 -34.16 -0.01 64.96
C PHE A 842 -34.19 -1.21 64.01
N ASP A 843 -34.66 -2.37 64.47
CA ASP A 843 -34.53 -3.62 63.73
C ASP A 843 -35.58 -3.76 62.62
N ILE A 844 -36.79 -4.16 62.97
CA ILE A 844 -37.91 -4.39 62.05
C ILE A 844 -39.14 -3.76 62.69
N GLY A 845 -39.70 -2.73 62.07
CA GLY A 845 -40.85 -2.08 62.67
C GLY A 845 -41.43 -0.92 61.89
N SER A 846 -42.61 -0.52 62.34
CA SER A 846 -43.37 0.63 61.84
C SER A 846 -43.95 1.33 63.06
N ALA A 847 -43.74 2.64 63.21
CA ALA A 847 -44.22 3.37 64.40
C ALA A 847 -45.77 3.44 64.46
N HIS A 848 -46.43 3.41 63.30
CA HIS A 848 -47.89 3.57 63.17
C HIS A 848 -48.56 2.50 62.29
N GLY A 849 -47.89 1.39 61.97
CA GLY A 849 -48.43 0.28 61.17
C GLY A 849 -48.33 -1.09 61.84
N ASN A 850 -48.80 -2.13 61.14
CA ASN A 850 -48.78 -3.50 61.66
C ASN A 850 -47.52 -4.26 61.21
N VAL A 851 -46.97 -5.07 62.10
CA VAL A 851 -45.87 -5.99 61.78
C VAL A 851 -46.36 -7.42 61.94
N SER A 852 -46.37 -8.19 60.84
CA SER A 852 -46.77 -9.58 60.78
C SER A 852 -45.60 -10.45 60.34
N LEU A 853 -45.19 -11.39 61.19
CA LEU A 853 -44.05 -12.27 60.97
C LEU A 853 -44.53 -13.73 61.06
N ASP A 854 -44.58 -14.45 59.94
CA ASP A 854 -45.03 -15.85 59.86
C ASP A 854 -43.88 -16.78 59.44
N ARG A 855 -43.59 -17.80 60.24
CA ARG A 855 -42.59 -18.85 59.94
C ARG A 855 -41.23 -18.28 59.49
N ILE A 856 -40.67 -17.34 60.27
CA ILE A 856 -39.37 -16.71 59.98
C ILE A 856 -38.24 -17.22 60.88
N ILE A 857 -37.00 -17.19 60.36
CA ILE A 857 -35.77 -17.31 61.16
C ILE A 857 -35.20 -15.91 61.34
N LYS A 858 -34.90 -15.50 62.58
CA LYS A 858 -34.43 -14.16 62.92
C LYS A 858 -33.17 -14.23 63.80
N ASP A 859 -32.05 -13.70 63.30
CA ASP A 859 -30.80 -13.49 64.05
C ASP A 859 -30.51 -11.98 64.08
N ILE A 860 -30.53 -11.36 65.25
CA ILE A 860 -30.24 -9.92 65.41
C ILE A 860 -29.10 -9.74 66.39
N ARG A 861 -28.08 -9.01 65.95
CA ARG A 861 -26.92 -8.61 66.74
C ARG A 861 -26.78 -7.10 66.72
N MET A 862 -26.80 -6.49 67.90
CA MET A 862 -26.71 -5.05 68.10
C MET A 862 -25.52 -4.75 69.01
N ASN A 863 -24.45 -4.19 68.44
CA ASN A 863 -23.18 -3.92 69.14
C ASN A 863 -22.50 -5.17 69.74
N GLU A 864 -22.73 -6.34 69.14
CA GLU A 864 -22.13 -7.63 69.53
C GLU A 864 -20.96 -8.05 68.63
#